data_AF-A0A9C9KZC7-F1
#
_entry.id   AF-A0A9C9KZC7-F1
#
_cell.length_a   1.000
_cell.length_b   1.000
_cell.length_c   1.000
_cell.angle_alpha   90.00
_cell.angle_beta   90.00
_cell.angle_gamma   90.00
#
_symmetry.space_group_name_H-M   'P 1'
#
loop_
_entity.id
_entity.type
_entity.pdbx_description
1 polymer ?
#
loop_
_entity_poly.entity_id
_entity_poly.type
_entity_poly.pdbx_seq_one_letter_code
_entity_poly.pdbx_strand_id
1 'polypeptide(L)'
;MIHKNYKILSYLLIIFATSTAVAASPHSDRLRYHLEKLSKHPALAQQPITVILDTKILDATTRNLVTRHDGKFRYHSGNRYEIRIPANRLKQLLQRLPANTYVRLPYPHKTIAVTSQGVELMGAADVQALGNTGAGVKIGIIDLGFTSYITSQSTGDLPANLTITDYTGNGTGGTTHGTNVAEIVYDMAPGAEFYLAKISSILQLEQAMNDMQAAGVMIINHSVAWFGAAFYDGTGDICAITDTAETNGMQWVNAAGNSRPDHFLGVFSDADGDLRHEFATGQNYNTIDLTEAKTTTLVLNWDAYPTTAIDYNLYLYDGDPDAGGILVASSEDRQDGVGVGDYPYEVLSYTPTVTATYYIVVTKNSSSTSDIPLTLFSLGPSLGTKIFASSIVQPADCNSVLTVGAVDLVDGVEWFSSEGPTTDGRIKPEVSATNRVITSLSSSFAGTSAAAPHVAGAAALLLSADPTLTTVQLRDSLISSSHDINTTGFDYRTGYGRISLDADGDGFNHDDDNCPLISNISQSDIDGDGLGDVCDDDIDGDGLTNTEEDLLGTDPLLADTDSDGLIDGEEVNIYATNPLISDTDGDGLTDGEEINIYNTNPLVSDKGDLAPLGSADGIVNTADLLVLYRFIETFDTPDARDTVLADMNSDGLLDVRDALLLRQNLGY
;
A
#
# COMPACT_ATOMS: atom_id res chain seq x y z
N MET A 1 61.21 34.82 -3.39
CA MET A 1 61.91 33.54 -3.52
C MET A 1 61.13 32.68 -4.52
N ILE A 2 61.77 32.41 -5.67
CA ILE A 2 61.53 31.34 -6.68
C ILE A 2 60.08 31.23 -7.24
N HIS A 3 59.68 31.97 -8.28
CA HIS A 3 59.83 31.75 -9.77
C HIS A 3 59.12 30.50 -10.32
N LYS A 4 58.01 30.60 -11.08
CA LYS A 4 57.77 31.07 -12.47
C LYS A 4 58.06 30.04 -13.60
N ASN A 5 56.99 29.79 -14.37
CA ASN A 5 56.88 29.76 -15.84
C ASN A 5 57.51 28.63 -16.67
N TYR A 6 56.60 27.95 -17.38
CA TYR A 6 56.60 27.54 -18.79
C TYR A 6 57.75 28.03 -19.71
N LYS A 7 58.18 27.06 -20.55
CA LYS A 7 58.22 27.06 -22.04
C LYS A 7 59.59 26.91 -22.75
N ILE A 8 59.58 25.99 -23.73
CA ILE A 8 60.34 25.94 -25.02
C ILE A 8 61.58 25.03 -25.05
N LEU A 9 61.48 23.90 -25.80
CA LEU A 9 62.10 23.81 -27.14
C LEU A 9 61.47 22.69 -27.98
N SER A 10 61.03 23.07 -29.18
CA SER A 10 60.54 22.20 -30.26
C SER A 10 61.66 21.96 -31.29
N TYR A 11 61.44 20.94 -32.13
CA TYR A 11 62.05 20.61 -33.45
C TYR A 11 63.20 19.59 -33.48
N LEU A 12 62.94 18.38 -34.01
CA LEU A 12 63.08 18.13 -35.45
C LEU A 12 62.33 16.83 -35.88
N LEU A 13 61.69 16.93 -37.03
CA LEU A 13 60.93 15.93 -37.78
C LEU A 13 61.89 15.05 -38.61
N ILE A 14 61.60 13.75 -38.82
CA ILE A 14 61.52 13.07 -40.14
C ILE A 14 61.46 11.52 -40.00
N ILE A 15 60.26 10.99 -40.30
CA ILE A 15 59.90 9.85 -41.19
C ILE A 15 60.55 8.46 -40.97
N PHE A 16 59.74 7.48 -40.56
CA PHE A 16 59.39 6.31 -41.39
C PHE A 16 57.98 5.82 -41.06
N ALA A 17 57.13 5.74 -42.09
CA ALA A 17 55.79 5.19 -42.01
C ALA A 17 55.83 3.66 -41.97
N THR A 18 55.19 3.06 -40.96
CA THR A 18 54.48 1.79 -41.12
C THR A 18 53.12 1.93 -40.45
N SER A 19 52.07 1.80 -41.27
CA SER A 19 50.69 1.81 -40.80
C SER A 19 50.44 0.61 -39.90
N THR A 20 50.19 0.85 -38.63
CA THR A 20 49.38 -0.06 -37.82
C THR A 20 48.25 0.78 -37.24
N ALA A 21 47.02 0.49 -37.65
CA ALA A 21 45.85 1.07 -37.02
C ALA A 21 45.90 0.72 -35.53
N VAL A 22 46.00 1.74 -34.67
CA VAL A 22 45.87 1.54 -33.22
C VAL A 22 44.41 1.16 -32.99
N ALA A 23 44.20 -0.11 -32.66
CA ALA A 23 42.90 -0.65 -32.29
C ALA A 23 42.27 0.13 -31.13
N ALA A 24 40.93 0.26 -31.11
CA ALA A 24 40.22 0.74 -29.95
C ALA A 24 40.51 -0.15 -28.72
N SER A 25 40.96 0.44 -27.62
CA SER A 25 41.16 -0.25 -26.35
C SER A 25 39.79 -0.43 -25.67
N PRO A 26 39.54 -1.48 -24.86
CA PRO A 26 38.36 -1.48 -24.00
C PRO A 26 38.52 -0.28 -23.05
N HIS A 27 37.68 0.74 -23.21
CA HIS A 27 37.90 2.05 -22.60
C HIS A 27 37.29 2.19 -21.18
N SER A 28 36.65 1.13 -20.66
CA SER A 28 36.20 1.05 -19.26
C SER A 28 36.82 -0.16 -18.55
N ASP A 29 37.22 0.00 -17.29
CA ASP A 29 37.80 -1.08 -16.49
C ASP A 29 36.82 -2.25 -16.30
N ARG A 30 35.51 -1.97 -16.22
CA ARG A 30 34.45 -3.00 -16.23
C ARG A 30 34.47 -3.85 -17.51
N LEU A 31 34.62 -3.24 -18.68
CA LEU A 31 34.68 -3.99 -19.94
C LEU A 31 35.98 -4.81 -20.05
N ARG A 32 37.12 -4.27 -19.58
CA ARG A 32 38.40 -5.01 -19.52
C ARG A 32 38.29 -6.24 -18.63
N TYR A 33 37.81 -6.07 -17.42
CA TYR A 33 37.58 -7.15 -16.46
C TYR A 33 36.64 -8.23 -17.03
N HIS A 34 35.55 -7.82 -17.68
CA HIS A 34 34.61 -8.76 -18.29
C HIS A 34 35.24 -9.57 -19.45
N LEU A 35 36.05 -8.93 -20.29
CA LEU A 35 36.80 -9.60 -21.37
C LEU A 35 37.86 -10.58 -20.84
N GLU A 36 38.52 -10.25 -19.73
CA GLU A 36 39.45 -11.15 -19.04
C GLU A 36 38.74 -12.37 -18.44
N LYS A 37 37.57 -12.16 -17.82
CA LYS A 37 36.74 -13.25 -17.27
C LYS A 37 36.26 -14.20 -18.37
N LEU A 38 35.80 -13.66 -19.51
CA LEU A 38 35.40 -14.46 -20.68
C LEU A 38 36.55 -15.32 -21.23
N SER A 39 37.80 -14.84 -21.15
CA SER A 39 38.98 -15.61 -21.59
C SER A 39 39.27 -16.83 -20.71
N LYS A 40 38.75 -16.85 -19.48
CA LYS A 40 38.93 -17.92 -18.49
C LYS A 40 37.74 -18.90 -18.42
N HIS A 41 36.60 -18.57 -19.03
CA HIS A 41 35.36 -19.36 -18.94
C HIS A 41 34.67 -19.54 -20.31
N PRO A 42 35.02 -20.58 -21.09
CA PRO A 42 34.56 -20.76 -22.46
C PRO A 42 33.04 -20.89 -22.64
N ALA A 43 32.33 -21.40 -21.62
CA ALA A 43 30.87 -21.54 -21.62
C ALA A 43 30.13 -20.19 -21.68
N LEU A 44 30.71 -19.14 -21.09
CA LEU A 44 30.16 -17.77 -21.10
C LEU A 44 30.40 -17.07 -22.44
N ALA A 45 31.31 -17.60 -23.27
CA ALA A 45 31.75 -16.96 -24.51
C ALA A 45 30.70 -17.00 -25.64
N GLN A 46 29.71 -17.89 -25.54
CA GLN A 46 28.59 -18.02 -26.49
C GLN A 46 27.40 -17.12 -26.15
N GLN A 47 27.32 -16.59 -24.93
CA GLN A 47 26.22 -15.72 -24.54
C GLN A 47 26.40 -14.32 -25.15
N PRO A 48 25.36 -13.73 -25.76
CA PRO A 48 25.46 -12.38 -26.30
C PRO A 48 25.53 -11.33 -25.18
N ILE A 49 26.46 -10.39 -25.31
CA ILE A 49 26.66 -9.25 -24.42
C ILE A 49 26.17 -7.96 -25.07
N THR A 50 25.62 -7.04 -24.27
CA THR A 50 25.26 -5.70 -24.70
C THR A 50 26.40 -4.71 -24.40
N VAL A 51 26.78 -3.92 -25.40
CA VAL A 51 27.76 -2.83 -25.28
C VAL A 51 27.20 -1.55 -25.88
N ILE A 52 27.68 -0.42 -25.39
CA ILE A 52 27.42 0.89 -25.97
C ILE A 52 28.63 1.32 -26.79
N LEU A 53 28.37 1.66 -28.05
CA LEU A 53 29.31 2.24 -28.99
C LEU A 53 29.09 3.75 -29.04
N ASP A 54 30.03 4.51 -28.48
CA ASP A 54 30.02 5.96 -28.45
C ASP A 54 30.94 6.48 -29.58
N THR A 55 30.35 6.95 -30.69
CA THR A 55 31.05 7.49 -31.86
C THR A 55 30.34 8.70 -32.45
N LYS A 56 31.11 9.74 -32.84
CA LYS A 56 30.57 10.98 -33.44
C LYS A 56 29.92 10.76 -34.81
N ILE A 57 30.39 9.78 -35.57
CA ILE A 57 29.86 9.42 -36.89
C ILE A 57 29.89 7.90 -37.01
N LEU A 58 28.73 7.27 -37.23
CA LEU A 58 28.65 5.85 -37.55
C LEU A 58 28.69 5.65 -39.07
N ASP A 59 29.90 5.50 -39.62
CA ASP A 59 30.09 5.27 -41.05
C ASP A 59 29.70 3.83 -41.48
N ALA A 60 29.54 3.64 -42.80
CA ALA A 60 29.20 2.33 -43.37
C ALA A 60 30.24 1.26 -43.03
N THR A 61 31.51 1.65 -42.88
CA THR A 61 32.61 0.75 -42.52
C THR A 61 32.42 0.16 -41.11
N THR A 62 32.15 1.02 -40.13
CA THR A 62 31.94 0.62 -38.72
C THR A 62 30.67 -0.19 -38.57
N ARG A 63 29.59 0.21 -39.27
CA ARG A 63 28.33 -0.57 -39.31
C ARG A 63 28.57 -1.98 -39.85
N ASN A 64 29.29 -2.09 -40.97
CA ASN A 64 29.63 -3.39 -41.57
C ASN A 64 30.55 -4.22 -40.66
N LEU A 65 31.47 -3.60 -39.93
CA LEU A 65 32.33 -4.29 -38.97
C LEU A 65 31.51 -4.93 -37.84
N VAL A 66 30.53 -4.20 -37.28
CA VAL A 66 29.65 -4.72 -36.23
C VAL A 66 28.86 -5.92 -36.75
N THR A 67 28.21 -5.80 -37.90
CA THR A 67 27.41 -6.89 -38.50
C THR A 67 28.27 -8.12 -38.85
N ARG A 68 29.49 -7.94 -39.33
CA ARG A 68 30.42 -9.06 -39.64
C ARG A 68 30.89 -9.84 -38.42
N HIS A 69 30.75 -9.28 -37.22
CA HIS A 69 31.06 -9.95 -35.95
C HIS A 69 29.78 -10.42 -35.24
N ASP A 70 28.70 -10.61 -36.00
CA ASP A 70 27.38 -11.03 -35.52
C ASP A 70 26.74 -10.06 -34.51
N GLY A 71 27.21 -8.81 -34.49
CA GLY A 71 26.65 -7.74 -33.68
C GLY A 71 25.38 -7.18 -34.31
N LYS A 72 24.35 -6.94 -33.48
CA LYS A 72 23.09 -6.33 -33.89
C LYS A 72 22.90 -5.00 -33.15
N PHE A 73 22.67 -3.93 -33.91
CA PHE A 73 22.23 -2.67 -33.34
C PHE A 73 20.80 -2.80 -32.80
N ARG A 74 20.54 -2.28 -31.60
CA ARG A 74 19.20 -2.31 -30.97
C ARG A 74 18.58 -0.92 -30.89
N TYR A 75 19.30 0.01 -30.25
CA TYR A 75 18.82 1.37 -29.98
C TYR A 75 19.92 2.39 -30.29
N HIS A 76 19.54 3.63 -30.61
CA HIS A 76 20.50 4.72 -30.77
C HIS A 76 19.93 6.05 -30.28
N SER A 77 20.80 6.91 -29.76
CA SER A 77 20.47 8.28 -29.36
C SER A 77 21.72 9.16 -29.48
N GLY A 78 21.70 10.12 -30.41
CA GLY A 78 22.86 10.93 -30.76
C GLY A 78 24.05 10.07 -31.19
N ASN A 79 25.19 10.25 -30.51
CA ASN A 79 26.44 9.56 -30.80
C ASN A 79 26.57 8.17 -30.16
N ARG A 80 25.48 7.64 -29.59
CA ARG A 80 25.49 6.42 -28.76
C ARG A 80 24.65 5.34 -29.42
N TYR A 81 25.24 4.17 -29.62
CA TYR A 81 24.60 3.04 -30.29
C TYR A 81 24.68 1.80 -29.41
N GLU A 82 23.54 1.23 -29.04
CA GLU A 82 23.49 -0.04 -28.32
C GLU A 82 23.66 -1.21 -29.31
N ILE A 83 24.62 -2.08 -29.02
CA ILE A 83 24.92 -3.27 -29.81
C ILE A 83 24.86 -4.50 -28.93
N ARG A 84 24.13 -5.53 -29.38
CA ARG A 84 24.16 -6.87 -28.80
C ARG A 84 25.02 -7.79 -29.67
N ILE A 85 26.06 -8.40 -29.12
CA ILE A 85 27.09 -9.15 -29.85
C ILE A 85 27.50 -10.40 -29.07
N PRO A 86 27.79 -11.55 -29.72
CA PRO A 86 28.38 -12.70 -29.02
C PRO A 86 29.67 -12.32 -28.28
N ALA A 87 29.77 -12.69 -26.99
CA ALA A 87 30.87 -12.27 -26.13
C ALA A 87 32.25 -12.66 -26.67
N ASN A 88 32.38 -13.82 -27.31
CA ASN A 88 33.59 -14.28 -27.98
C ASN A 88 34.02 -13.42 -29.21
N ARG A 89 33.09 -12.72 -29.86
CA ARG A 89 33.35 -11.87 -31.03
C ARG A 89 33.69 -10.44 -30.64
N LEU A 90 33.32 -10.00 -29.44
CA LEU A 90 33.53 -8.63 -28.97
C LEU A 90 35.02 -8.24 -28.97
N LYS A 91 35.92 -9.12 -28.52
CA LYS A 91 37.37 -8.84 -28.52
C LYS A 91 37.92 -8.58 -29.93
N GLN A 92 37.43 -9.32 -30.92
CA GLN A 92 37.83 -9.17 -32.33
C GLN A 92 37.25 -7.91 -32.96
N LEU A 93 36.03 -7.53 -32.57
CA LEU A 93 35.41 -6.28 -32.99
C LEU A 93 36.20 -5.07 -32.45
N LEU A 94 36.50 -5.05 -31.15
CA LEU A 94 37.27 -3.97 -30.51
C LEU A 94 38.61 -3.71 -31.21
N GLN A 95 39.29 -4.77 -31.65
CA GLN A 95 40.56 -4.67 -32.39
C GLN A 95 40.46 -3.98 -33.75
N ARG A 96 39.25 -3.91 -34.34
CA ARG A 96 39.02 -3.40 -35.70
C ARG A 96 38.23 -2.11 -35.74
N LEU A 97 37.67 -1.67 -34.61
CA LEU A 97 36.95 -0.42 -34.53
C LEU A 97 37.91 0.77 -34.72
N PRO A 98 37.45 1.87 -35.34
CA PRO A 98 38.23 3.10 -35.45
C PRO A 98 38.69 3.61 -34.08
N ALA A 99 39.88 4.19 -34.00
CA ALA A 99 40.50 4.66 -32.76
C ALA A 99 39.67 5.73 -32.01
N ASN A 100 38.75 6.41 -32.69
CA ASN A 100 37.84 7.41 -32.12
C ASN A 100 36.48 6.84 -31.68
N THR A 101 36.33 5.51 -31.68
CA THR A 101 35.13 4.81 -31.22
C THR A 101 35.31 4.33 -29.79
N TYR A 102 34.50 4.83 -28.87
CA TYR A 102 34.52 4.40 -27.48
C TYR A 102 33.54 3.25 -27.28
N VAL A 103 33.98 2.20 -26.57
CA VAL A 103 33.13 1.05 -26.27
C VAL A 103 33.13 0.81 -24.77
N ARG A 104 31.93 0.70 -24.20
CA ARG A 104 31.71 0.44 -22.77
C ARG A 104 30.52 -0.48 -22.57
N LEU A 105 30.40 -1.06 -21.39
CA LEU A 105 29.13 -1.66 -20.96
C LEU A 105 28.11 -0.55 -20.69
N PRO A 106 26.80 -0.82 -20.80
CA PRO A 106 25.78 0.05 -20.23
C PRO A 106 26.13 0.40 -18.78
N TYR A 107 25.78 1.63 -18.36
CA TYR A 107 25.88 1.96 -16.95
C TYR A 107 25.04 0.96 -16.16
N PRO A 108 25.57 0.44 -15.04
CA PRO A 108 24.72 -0.34 -14.16
C PRO A 108 23.67 0.63 -13.62
N HIS A 109 22.40 0.34 -13.88
CA HIS A 109 21.33 0.89 -13.09
C HIS A 109 21.06 -0.14 -12.00
N LYS A 110 20.95 0.32 -10.76
CA LYS A 110 20.38 -0.47 -9.68
C LYS A 110 18.93 -0.01 -9.58
N THR A 111 17.98 -0.92 -9.68
CA THR A 111 16.62 -0.65 -9.24
C THR A 111 16.70 -0.41 -7.73
N ILE A 112 16.20 0.75 -7.29
CA ILE A 112 16.07 1.05 -5.87
C ILE A 112 15.09 0.02 -5.29
N ALA A 113 15.27 -0.39 -4.04
CA ALA A 113 14.30 -1.23 -3.37
C ALA A 113 12.92 -0.55 -3.46
N VAL A 114 11.90 -1.37 -3.64
CA VAL A 114 10.49 -1.00 -3.70
C VAL A 114 9.92 -1.31 -2.32
N THR A 115 9.63 -0.26 -1.58
CA THR A 115 8.83 -0.37 -0.36
C THR A 115 7.37 -0.46 -0.74
N SER A 116 6.71 -1.53 -0.30
CA SER A 116 5.27 -1.71 -0.46
C SER A 116 4.48 -0.60 0.25
N GLN A 117 3.35 -0.20 -0.34
CA GLN A 117 2.56 0.93 0.17
C GLN A 117 1.95 0.68 1.56
N GLY A 118 1.86 -0.59 1.99
CA GLY A 118 1.34 -0.92 3.31
C GLY A 118 2.23 -0.49 4.48
N VAL A 119 3.50 -0.14 4.24
CA VAL A 119 4.39 0.36 5.30
C VAL A 119 3.90 1.69 5.86
N GLU A 120 3.60 2.64 4.99
CA GLU A 120 3.06 3.94 5.40
C GLU A 120 1.63 3.78 5.91
N LEU A 121 0.76 3.10 5.14
CA LEU A 121 -0.68 3.00 5.42
C LEU A 121 -1.01 2.35 6.79
N MET A 122 -0.10 1.56 7.36
CA MET A 122 -0.32 0.86 8.63
C MET A 122 0.54 1.43 9.76
N GLY A 123 1.16 2.60 9.60
CA GLY A 123 2.01 3.21 10.62
C GLY A 123 3.33 2.47 10.90
N ALA A 124 3.72 1.52 10.04
CA ALA A 124 4.98 0.80 10.22
C ALA A 124 6.19 1.73 10.01
N ALA A 125 6.08 2.73 9.14
CA ALA A 125 7.11 3.75 8.97
C ALA A 125 7.39 4.51 10.27
N ASP A 126 6.35 4.88 11.02
CA ASP A 126 6.47 5.61 12.29
C ASP A 126 7.13 4.77 13.38
N VAL A 127 6.69 3.51 13.52
CA VAL A 127 7.31 2.54 14.43
C VAL A 127 8.80 2.34 14.10
N GLN A 128 9.14 2.27 12.81
CA GLN A 128 10.52 2.18 12.33
C GLN A 128 11.33 3.45 12.62
N ALA A 129 10.73 4.63 12.50
CA ALA A 129 11.35 5.92 12.79
C ALA A 129 11.73 6.05 14.27
N LEU A 130 10.92 5.47 15.17
CA LEU A 130 11.22 5.34 16.60
C LEU A 130 12.28 4.27 16.92
N GLY A 131 12.81 3.59 15.90
CA GLY A 131 13.91 2.64 16.00
C GLY A 131 13.50 1.18 16.15
N ASN A 132 12.20 0.89 16.21
CA ASN A 132 11.67 -0.47 16.25
C ASN A 132 11.57 -1.00 14.82
N THR A 133 12.53 -1.84 14.42
CA THR A 133 12.64 -2.33 13.03
C THR A 133 12.34 -3.82 12.90
N GLY A 134 11.93 -4.50 13.97
CA GLY A 134 11.88 -5.97 14.02
C GLY A 134 13.18 -6.62 14.50
N ALA A 135 14.14 -5.81 14.97
CA ALA A 135 15.44 -6.30 15.41
C ALA A 135 15.33 -7.30 16.57
N GLY A 136 16.00 -8.44 16.46
CA GLY A 136 15.93 -9.52 17.45
C GLY A 136 14.75 -10.47 17.26
N VAL A 137 13.84 -10.19 16.33
CA VAL A 137 12.73 -11.07 15.97
C VAL A 137 13.12 -11.95 14.79
N LYS A 138 12.79 -13.25 14.88
CA LYS A 138 12.99 -14.22 13.80
C LYS A 138 11.66 -14.58 13.17
N ILE A 139 11.55 -14.41 11.85
CA ILE A 139 10.33 -14.64 11.10
C ILE A 139 10.53 -15.77 10.09
N GLY A 140 9.60 -16.73 10.12
CA GLY A 140 9.47 -17.83 9.20
C GLY A 140 8.50 -17.48 8.07
N ILE A 141 8.84 -17.80 6.82
CA ILE A 141 7.92 -17.74 5.69
C ILE A 141 7.90 -19.11 5.04
N ILE A 142 6.75 -19.78 5.12
CA ILE A 142 6.54 -21.10 4.54
C ILE A 142 5.70 -20.93 3.28
N ASP A 143 6.26 -21.24 2.11
CA ASP A 143 5.61 -21.00 0.81
C ASP A 143 5.93 -22.13 -0.21
N LEU A 144 5.42 -21.99 -1.43
CA LEU A 144 5.56 -22.96 -2.52
C LEU A 144 6.79 -22.70 -3.40
N GLY A 145 7.45 -21.55 -3.25
CA GLY A 145 8.69 -21.24 -3.94
C GLY A 145 9.17 -19.81 -3.78
N PHE A 146 10.47 -19.62 -4.02
CA PHE A 146 11.18 -18.35 -3.86
C PHE A 146 11.97 -18.00 -5.12
N THR A 147 11.35 -18.17 -6.29
CA THR A 147 11.96 -17.75 -7.56
C THR A 147 12.28 -16.27 -7.50
N SER A 148 13.48 -15.89 -7.97
CA SER A 148 13.98 -14.51 -7.99
C SER A 148 14.41 -13.90 -6.66
N TYR A 149 14.47 -14.65 -5.55
CA TYR A 149 14.95 -14.10 -4.26
C TYR A 149 16.36 -13.46 -4.34
N ILE A 150 17.27 -14.00 -5.15
CA ILE A 150 18.61 -13.43 -5.35
C ILE A 150 18.52 -12.04 -6.02
N THR A 151 17.55 -11.85 -6.91
CA THR A 151 17.30 -10.55 -7.52
C THR A 151 16.86 -9.56 -6.45
N SER A 152 15.87 -9.91 -5.63
CA SER A 152 15.38 -9.10 -4.51
C SER A 152 16.50 -8.73 -3.53
N GLN A 153 17.39 -9.67 -3.19
CA GLN A 153 18.59 -9.37 -2.38
C GLN A 153 19.52 -8.37 -3.05
N SER A 154 19.70 -8.47 -4.38
CA SER A 154 20.61 -7.60 -5.12
C SER A 154 20.08 -6.17 -5.28
N THR A 155 18.76 -6.01 -5.26
CA THR A 155 18.05 -4.73 -5.36
C THR A 155 17.84 -4.10 -3.98
N GLY A 156 17.81 -4.91 -2.92
CA GLY A 156 17.70 -4.47 -1.53
C GLY A 156 16.31 -4.70 -0.94
N ASP A 157 15.44 -5.41 -1.64
CA ASP A 157 14.07 -5.78 -1.25
C ASP A 157 14.03 -7.04 -0.37
N LEU A 158 15.16 -7.73 -0.23
CA LEU A 158 15.35 -8.80 0.76
C LEU A 158 16.71 -8.66 1.43
N PRO A 159 16.84 -9.11 2.70
CA PRO A 159 18.10 -9.01 3.41
C PRO A 159 19.15 -9.93 2.79
N ALA A 160 20.40 -9.47 2.77
CA ALA A 160 21.52 -10.27 2.23
C ALA A 160 21.74 -11.58 3.01
N ASN A 161 21.42 -11.57 4.30
CA ASN A 161 21.51 -12.72 5.19
C ASN A 161 20.10 -13.21 5.49
N LEU A 162 19.69 -14.28 4.81
CA LEU A 162 18.49 -15.05 5.13
C LEU A 162 18.82 -16.55 5.05
N THR A 163 18.07 -17.36 5.78
CA THR A 163 18.13 -18.82 5.65
C THR A 163 17.02 -19.27 4.72
N ILE A 164 17.33 -20.12 3.74
CA ILE A 164 16.30 -20.75 2.90
C ILE A 164 16.50 -22.26 2.84
N THR A 165 15.47 -23.01 3.20
CA THR A 165 15.45 -24.47 3.20
C THR A 165 14.45 -24.99 2.18
N ASP A 166 14.89 -25.90 1.31
CA ASP A 166 14.03 -26.59 0.37
C ASP A 166 13.72 -28.00 0.87
N TYR A 167 12.49 -28.23 1.31
CA TYR A 167 12.01 -29.54 1.76
C TYR A 167 11.51 -30.40 0.60
N THR A 168 11.35 -29.83 -0.59
CA THR A 168 10.85 -30.53 -1.78
C THR A 168 11.94 -31.31 -2.51
N GLY A 169 13.22 -30.96 -2.29
CA GLY A 169 14.37 -31.53 -2.99
C GLY A 169 14.51 -31.07 -4.45
N ASN A 170 13.70 -30.11 -4.89
CA ASN A 170 13.64 -29.61 -6.28
C ASN A 170 14.26 -28.22 -6.47
N GLY A 171 15.00 -27.72 -5.48
CA GLY A 171 15.55 -26.39 -5.42
C GLY A 171 14.56 -25.35 -4.88
N THR A 172 15.08 -24.17 -4.53
CA THR A 172 14.31 -23.09 -3.88
C THR A 172 13.38 -22.31 -4.82
N GLY A 173 13.51 -22.48 -6.14
CA GLY A 173 12.58 -21.90 -7.12
C GLY A 173 11.21 -22.58 -7.12
N GLY A 174 10.33 -22.19 -8.05
CA GLY A 174 8.95 -22.68 -8.13
C GLY A 174 8.03 -21.57 -8.62
N THR A 175 7.45 -20.84 -7.66
CA THR A 175 6.71 -19.60 -7.90
C THR A 175 7.58 -18.40 -7.50
N THR A 176 7.20 -17.18 -7.89
CA THR A 176 7.72 -15.94 -7.28
C THR A 176 6.90 -15.53 -6.04
N HIS A 177 5.88 -16.31 -5.67
CA HIS A 177 4.90 -15.97 -4.64
C HIS A 177 5.57 -15.75 -3.28
N GLY A 178 6.30 -16.74 -2.77
CA GLY A 178 7.02 -16.62 -1.49
C GLY A 178 8.06 -15.51 -1.47
N THR A 179 8.64 -15.13 -2.61
CA THR A 179 9.54 -13.96 -2.68
C THR A 179 8.77 -12.64 -2.53
N ASN A 180 7.59 -12.49 -3.14
CA ASN A 180 6.76 -11.29 -2.93
C ASN A 180 6.29 -11.19 -1.47
N VAL A 181 5.87 -12.32 -0.88
CA VAL A 181 5.47 -12.40 0.54
C VAL A 181 6.64 -11.96 1.43
N ALA A 182 7.85 -12.44 1.15
CA ALA A 182 9.04 -12.09 1.93
C ALA A 182 9.45 -10.62 1.80
N GLU A 183 9.31 -10.02 0.61
CA GLU A 183 9.58 -8.59 0.41
C GLU A 183 8.65 -7.74 1.28
N ILE A 184 7.35 -8.04 1.33
CA ILE A 184 6.39 -7.30 2.15
C ILE A 184 6.72 -7.38 3.65
N VAL A 185 7.04 -8.58 4.16
CA VAL A 185 7.45 -8.72 5.57
C VAL A 185 8.74 -7.92 5.84
N TYR A 186 9.68 -7.91 4.88
CA TYR A 186 10.94 -7.18 5.02
C TYR A 186 10.77 -5.67 4.96
N ASP A 187 9.85 -5.16 4.14
CA ASP A 187 9.48 -3.75 4.11
C ASP A 187 8.89 -3.29 5.46
N MET A 188 8.02 -4.11 6.04
CA MET A 188 7.39 -3.83 7.35
C MET A 188 8.38 -3.96 8.52
N ALA A 189 9.27 -4.96 8.50
CA ALA A 189 10.19 -5.26 9.60
C ALA A 189 11.63 -5.51 9.08
N PRO A 190 12.34 -4.47 8.62
CA PRO A 190 13.63 -4.61 7.94
C PRO A 190 14.77 -5.10 8.85
N GLY A 191 14.62 -5.00 10.17
CA GLY A 191 15.55 -5.48 11.18
C GLY A 191 15.37 -6.96 11.57
N ALA A 192 14.30 -7.62 11.11
CA ALA A 192 14.02 -9.01 11.44
C ALA A 192 14.96 -10.00 10.73
N GLU A 193 15.15 -11.18 11.34
CA GLU A 193 15.91 -12.28 10.77
C GLU A 193 14.99 -13.27 10.04
N PHE A 194 15.32 -13.61 8.79
CA PHE A 194 14.42 -14.37 7.90
C PHE A 194 14.80 -15.84 7.75
N TYR A 195 13.79 -16.71 7.89
CA TYR A 195 13.84 -18.14 7.62
C TYR A 195 12.77 -18.49 6.59
N LEU A 196 13.18 -18.88 5.39
CA LEU A 196 12.29 -19.22 4.28
C LEU A 196 12.24 -20.74 4.11
N ALA A 197 11.06 -21.32 4.01
CA ALA A 197 10.88 -22.76 3.79
C ALA A 197 10.01 -23.01 2.57
N LYS A 198 10.55 -23.75 1.61
CA LYS A 198 9.77 -24.24 0.47
C LYS A 198 9.23 -25.64 0.77
N ILE A 199 7.92 -25.80 0.67
CA ILE A 199 7.22 -27.07 0.92
C ILE A 199 6.29 -27.45 -0.23
N SER A 200 5.84 -28.70 -0.24
CA SER A 200 4.81 -29.22 -1.15
C SER A 200 3.87 -30.24 -0.51
N SER A 201 4.04 -30.59 0.77
CA SER A 201 3.19 -31.55 1.48
C SER A 201 3.06 -31.21 2.96
N ILE A 202 2.04 -31.77 3.61
CA ILE A 202 1.76 -31.55 5.04
C ILE A 202 2.94 -32.01 5.93
N LEU A 203 3.58 -33.14 5.62
CA LEU A 203 4.76 -33.59 6.37
C LEU A 203 5.95 -32.63 6.23
N GLN A 204 6.08 -31.95 5.10
CA GLN A 204 7.11 -30.93 4.90
C GLN A 204 6.75 -29.62 5.63
N LEU A 205 5.45 -29.28 5.72
CA LEU A 205 4.96 -28.18 6.56
C LEU A 205 5.32 -28.42 8.03
N GLU A 206 5.05 -29.62 8.54
CA GLU A 206 5.39 -30.02 9.91
C GLU A 206 6.90 -29.97 10.16
N GLN A 207 7.71 -30.53 9.25
CA GLN A 207 9.17 -30.49 9.39
C GLN A 207 9.71 -29.07 9.33
N ALA A 208 9.18 -28.22 8.45
CA ALA A 208 9.56 -26.81 8.38
C ALA A 208 9.24 -26.06 9.67
N MET A 209 8.05 -26.27 10.24
CA MET A 209 7.65 -25.70 11.54
C MET A 209 8.60 -26.15 12.66
N ASN A 210 8.93 -27.45 12.73
CA ASN A 210 9.84 -28.00 13.73
C ASN A 210 11.27 -27.41 13.61
N ASP A 211 11.78 -27.24 12.40
CA ASP A 211 13.10 -26.66 12.16
C ASP A 211 13.11 -25.15 12.49
N MET A 212 12.02 -24.43 12.18
CA MET A 212 11.83 -23.03 12.54
C MET A 212 11.76 -22.85 14.06
N GLN A 213 11.02 -23.71 14.76
CA GLN A 213 11.00 -23.76 16.22
C GLN A 213 12.41 -23.96 16.78
N ALA A 214 13.16 -24.94 16.25
CA ALA A 214 14.52 -25.22 16.70
C ALA A 214 15.49 -24.03 16.44
N ALA A 215 15.20 -23.20 15.43
CA ALA A 215 15.93 -21.98 15.14
C ALA A 215 15.51 -20.77 16.01
N GLY A 216 14.43 -20.90 16.78
CA GLY A 216 13.86 -19.83 17.61
C GLY A 216 13.06 -18.81 16.81
N VAL A 217 12.44 -19.22 15.68
CA VAL A 217 11.46 -18.40 14.97
C VAL A 217 10.29 -18.09 15.90
N MET A 218 9.82 -16.84 15.89
CA MET A 218 8.75 -16.35 16.76
C MET A 218 7.44 -16.11 15.99
N ILE A 219 7.53 -15.80 14.70
CA ILE A 219 6.37 -15.55 13.83
C ILE A 219 6.51 -16.43 12.59
N ILE A 220 5.43 -17.08 12.17
CA ILE A 220 5.35 -17.81 10.90
C ILE A 220 4.29 -17.14 10.03
N ASN A 221 4.68 -16.66 8.85
CA ASN A 221 3.74 -16.34 7.78
C ASN A 221 3.59 -17.57 6.86
N HIS A 222 2.35 -17.97 6.61
CA HIS A 222 2.03 -18.99 5.62
C HIS A 222 0.91 -18.48 4.70
N SER A 223 1.29 -17.91 3.57
CA SER A 223 0.33 -17.33 2.61
C SER A 223 -0.18 -18.35 1.59
N VAL A 224 -0.45 -19.57 2.05
CA VAL A 224 -0.91 -20.71 1.23
C VAL A 224 -2.15 -21.33 1.88
N ALA A 225 -3.05 -21.85 1.06
CA ALA A 225 -4.29 -22.49 1.49
C ALA A 225 -4.31 -23.98 1.14
N TRP A 226 -4.99 -24.75 1.99
CA TRP A 226 -5.22 -26.18 1.83
C TRP A 226 -6.71 -26.45 1.69
N PHE A 227 -7.04 -27.31 0.74
CA PHE A 227 -8.40 -27.75 0.46
C PHE A 227 -8.46 -29.27 0.67
N GLY A 228 -9.63 -29.80 1.04
CA GLY A 228 -9.75 -31.24 1.25
C GLY A 228 -9.19 -31.75 2.59
N ALA A 229 -8.59 -30.88 3.41
CA ALA A 229 -7.80 -31.29 4.57
C ALA A 229 -8.62 -31.56 5.85
N ALA A 230 -9.73 -30.84 6.05
CA ALA A 230 -10.72 -31.06 7.12
C ALA A 230 -12.08 -30.44 6.68
N PHE A 231 -13.01 -30.24 7.62
CA PHE A 231 -14.28 -29.55 7.35
C PHE A 231 -14.24 -28.04 7.67
N TYR A 232 -13.04 -27.46 7.83
CA TYR A 232 -12.83 -26.03 8.09
C TYR A 232 -13.42 -25.53 9.43
N ASP A 233 -13.49 -26.46 10.39
CA ASP A 233 -13.98 -26.30 11.75
C ASP A 233 -12.84 -26.15 12.76
N GLY A 234 -11.61 -25.89 12.29
CA GLY A 234 -10.41 -25.77 13.12
C GLY A 234 -9.84 -27.11 13.58
N THR A 235 -10.30 -28.23 13.02
CA THR A 235 -9.74 -29.57 13.29
C THR A 235 -8.81 -30.05 12.18
N GLY A 236 -8.13 -31.19 12.39
CA GLY A 236 -7.30 -31.83 11.39
C GLY A 236 -5.81 -31.57 11.51
N ASP A 237 -5.02 -32.32 10.75
CA ASP A 237 -3.56 -32.39 10.91
C ASP A 237 -2.86 -31.03 10.74
N ILE A 238 -3.38 -30.19 9.84
CA ILE A 238 -2.81 -28.85 9.60
C ILE A 238 -3.03 -27.95 10.83
N CYS A 239 -4.22 -27.96 11.43
CA CYS A 239 -4.47 -27.22 12.66
C CYS A 239 -3.66 -27.77 13.84
N ALA A 240 -3.44 -29.09 13.91
CA ALA A 240 -2.55 -29.66 14.93
C ALA A 240 -1.10 -29.14 14.80
N ILE A 241 -0.60 -28.89 13.58
CA ILE A 241 0.71 -28.27 13.35
C ILE A 241 0.72 -26.83 13.85
N THR A 242 -0.31 -26.03 13.54
CA THR A 242 -0.37 -24.62 13.97
C THR A 242 -0.58 -24.49 15.48
N ASP A 243 -1.36 -25.38 16.10
CA ASP A 243 -1.55 -25.45 17.55
C ASP A 243 -0.23 -25.80 18.26
N THR A 244 0.56 -26.68 17.65
CA THR A 244 1.92 -27.00 18.14
C THR A 244 2.83 -25.77 18.02
N ALA A 245 2.74 -25.00 16.94
CA ALA A 245 3.50 -23.77 16.78
C ALA A 245 3.18 -22.76 17.90
N GLU A 246 1.89 -22.52 18.16
CA GLU A 246 1.43 -21.63 19.23
C GLU A 246 1.86 -22.11 20.62
N THR A 247 1.73 -23.41 20.91
CA THR A 247 2.16 -24.00 22.18
C THR A 247 3.66 -23.78 22.44
N ASN A 248 4.45 -23.67 21.38
CA ASN A 248 5.88 -23.36 21.44
C ASN A 248 6.19 -21.84 21.38
N GLY A 249 5.17 -20.98 21.51
CA GLY A 249 5.32 -19.53 21.55
C GLY A 249 5.47 -18.87 20.17
N MET A 250 5.16 -19.58 19.08
CA MET A 250 5.22 -19.02 17.73
C MET A 250 3.84 -18.53 17.28
N GLN A 251 3.75 -17.27 16.85
CA GLN A 251 2.52 -16.73 16.27
C GLN A 251 2.41 -17.12 14.79
N TRP A 252 1.38 -17.88 14.43
CA TRP A 252 1.08 -18.19 13.04
C TRP A 252 0.16 -17.13 12.44
N VAL A 253 0.56 -16.51 11.33
CA VAL A 253 -0.22 -15.52 10.59
C VAL A 253 -0.54 -16.09 9.21
N ASN A 254 -1.81 -16.17 8.87
CA ASN A 254 -2.26 -16.81 7.62
C ASN A 254 -3.20 -15.92 6.83
N ALA A 255 -3.08 -16.01 5.52
CA ALA A 255 -4.05 -15.44 4.58
C ALA A 255 -5.41 -16.14 4.76
N ALA A 256 -6.51 -15.37 4.81
CA ALA A 256 -7.86 -15.91 5.00
C ALA A 256 -8.32 -16.82 3.85
N GLY A 257 -7.81 -16.58 2.65
CA GLY A 257 -8.23 -17.23 1.41
C GLY A 257 -8.86 -16.25 0.45
N ASN A 258 -8.89 -16.62 -0.84
CA ASN A 258 -9.52 -15.84 -1.90
C ASN A 258 -10.77 -16.55 -2.46
N SER A 259 -11.46 -17.31 -1.61
CA SER A 259 -12.44 -18.32 -2.02
C SER A 259 -13.89 -17.86 -1.85
N ARG A 260 -14.13 -16.63 -1.37
CA ARG A 260 -15.48 -16.09 -1.13
C ARG A 260 -16.46 -16.36 -2.28
N PRO A 261 -16.15 -15.98 -3.54
CA PRO A 261 -17.06 -16.21 -4.66
C PRO A 261 -17.06 -17.65 -5.19
N ASP A 262 -16.12 -18.46 -4.76
CA ASP A 262 -15.80 -19.78 -5.32
C ASP A 262 -16.18 -20.92 -4.36
N HIS A 263 -17.07 -20.62 -3.40
CA HIS A 263 -17.45 -21.48 -2.30
C HIS A 263 -18.97 -21.70 -2.21
N PHE A 264 -19.36 -22.90 -1.81
CA PHE A 264 -20.72 -23.26 -1.40
C PHE A 264 -20.66 -24.07 -0.11
N LEU A 265 -21.59 -23.79 0.82
CA LEU A 265 -21.85 -24.58 2.02
C LEU A 265 -23.34 -24.85 2.12
N GLY A 266 -23.73 -26.11 2.33
CA GLY A 266 -25.12 -26.50 2.51
C GLY A 266 -25.24 -27.90 3.09
N VAL A 267 -26.41 -28.26 3.61
CA VAL A 267 -26.68 -29.66 3.98
C VAL A 267 -27.07 -30.40 2.71
N PHE A 268 -26.58 -31.63 2.53
CA PHE A 268 -27.08 -32.49 1.46
C PHE A 268 -28.61 -32.54 1.50
N SER A 269 -29.24 -32.39 0.34
CA SER A 269 -30.68 -32.35 0.20
C SER A 269 -31.06 -33.07 -1.08
N ASP A 270 -31.98 -34.01 -0.97
CA ASP A 270 -32.49 -34.87 -2.04
C ASP A 270 -34.02 -34.94 -1.85
N ALA A 271 -34.73 -33.95 -2.38
CA ALA A 271 -36.16 -33.79 -2.15
C ALA A 271 -37.02 -34.73 -3.00
N ASP A 272 -36.50 -35.18 -4.15
CA ASP A 272 -37.19 -36.04 -5.11
C ASP A 272 -36.75 -37.52 -5.03
N GLY A 273 -35.73 -37.84 -4.24
CA GLY A 273 -35.27 -39.18 -3.92
C GLY A 273 -34.38 -39.80 -5.00
N ASP A 274 -33.75 -38.97 -5.83
CA ASP A 274 -32.89 -39.40 -6.94
C ASP A 274 -31.40 -39.55 -6.53
N LEU A 275 -31.09 -39.28 -5.26
CA LEU A 275 -29.75 -39.29 -4.67
C LEU A 275 -28.81 -38.20 -5.16
N ARG A 276 -29.30 -37.14 -5.81
CA ARG A 276 -28.52 -35.97 -6.22
C ARG A 276 -28.75 -34.81 -5.25
N HIS A 277 -27.70 -34.02 -5.05
CA HIS A 277 -27.81 -32.83 -4.23
C HIS A 277 -28.55 -31.71 -4.98
N GLU A 278 -29.60 -31.22 -4.34
CA GLU A 278 -30.35 -30.03 -4.71
C GLU A 278 -29.65 -28.76 -4.21
N PHE A 279 -28.95 -28.04 -5.09
CA PHE A 279 -28.29 -26.76 -4.77
C PHE A 279 -29.29 -25.60 -4.63
N ALA A 280 -30.45 -25.74 -5.26
CA ALA A 280 -31.64 -24.93 -5.08
C ALA A 280 -32.86 -25.83 -5.24
N THR A 281 -34.06 -25.36 -4.89
CA THR A 281 -35.28 -26.18 -4.99
C THR A 281 -35.53 -26.69 -6.41
N GLY A 282 -35.35 -28.00 -6.63
CA GLY A 282 -35.55 -28.67 -7.91
C GLY A 282 -34.44 -28.42 -8.94
N GLN A 283 -33.25 -28.07 -8.47
CA GLN A 283 -32.03 -27.93 -9.27
C GLN A 283 -30.92 -28.86 -8.73
N ASN A 284 -30.86 -30.08 -9.30
CA ASN A 284 -29.92 -31.16 -8.95
C ASN A 284 -28.47 -30.93 -9.41
N TYR A 285 -28.09 -29.69 -9.68
CA TYR A 285 -26.76 -29.32 -10.14
C TYR A 285 -26.39 -27.88 -9.76
N ASN A 286 -25.10 -27.64 -9.61
CA ASN A 286 -24.52 -26.32 -9.64
C ASN A 286 -23.93 -26.06 -11.04
N THR A 287 -23.65 -24.80 -11.38
CA THR A 287 -23.04 -24.43 -12.66
C THR A 287 -21.71 -23.74 -12.45
N ILE A 288 -20.80 -23.85 -13.43
CA ILE A 288 -19.51 -23.18 -13.40
C ILE A 288 -19.06 -22.84 -14.82
N ASP A 289 -18.61 -21.59 -15.04
CA ASP A 289 -18.13 -21.15 -16.35
C ASP A 289 -16.65 -21.46 -16.50
N LEU A 290 -16.31 -22.39 -17.39
CA LEU A 290 -14.92 -22.81 -17.62
C LEU A 290 -14.40 -22.25 -18.95
N THR A 291 -13.13 -21.84 -18.94
CA THR A 291 -12.43 -21.31 -20.12
C THR A 291 -11.56 -22.38 -20.77
N GLU A 292 -11.64 -22.51 -22.09
CA GLU A 292 -10.84 -23.46 -22.88
C GLU A 292 -9.36 -23.49 -22.46
N ALA A 293 -8.82 -24.70 -22.30
CA ALA A 293 -7.43 -24.96 -21.92
C ALA A 293 -7.00 -24.43 -20.53
N LYS A 294 -7.94 -23.97 -19.69
CA LYS A 294 -7.68 -23.59 -18.29
C LYS A 294 -8.14 -24.68 -17.34
N THR A 295 -7.19 -25.41 -16.75
CA THR A 295 -7.50 -26.41 -15.73
C THR A 295 -8.18 -25.78 -14.53
N THR A 296 -9.28 -26.38 -14.09
CA THR A 296 -10.00 -26.04 -12.86
C THR A 296 -10.06 -27.28 -11.98
N THR A 297 -9.90 -27.09 -10.68
CA THR A 297 -10.02 -28.15 -9.68
C THR A 297 -11.25 -27.86 -8.81
N LEU A 298 -12.10 -28.87 -8.64
CA LEU A 298 -13.23 -28.83 -7.72
C LEU A 298 -12.92 -29.73 -6.53
N VAL A 299 -13.24 -29.24 -5.33
CA VAL A 299 -13.00 -29.92 -4.07
C VAL A 299 -14.31 -29.96 -3.28
N LEU A 300 -14.86 -31.16 -3.11
CA LEU A 300 -16.02 -31.41 -2.27
C LEU A 300 -15.54 -31.98 -0.93
N ASN A 301 -16.08 -31.49 0.17
CA ASN A 301 -15.83 -31.97 1.53
C ASN A 301 -17.15 -32.08 2.29
N TRP A 302 -17.21 -32.93 3.31
CA TRP A 302 -18.37 -33.01 4.19
C TRP A 302 -18.02 -33.22 5.67
N ASP A 303 -18.97 -32.88 6.54
CA ASP A 303 -18.82 -32.87 8.01
C ASP A 303 -18.76 -34.27 8.61
N ALA A 304 -17.66 -34.98 8.34
CA ALA A 304 -17.41 -36.33 8.84
C ALA A 304 -15.89 -36.63 8.96
N TYR A 305 -15.08 -35.60 9.22
CA TYR A 305 -13.63 -35.76 9.41
C TYR A 305 -13.33 -36.50 10.74
N PRO A 306 -12.28 -37.34 10.85
CA PRO A 306 -11.28 -37.68 9.83
C PRO A 306 -11.66 -38.82 8.89
N THR A 307 -12.63 -39.67 9.26
CA THR A 307 -13.04 -40.81 8.44
C THR A 307 -14.56 -40.97 8.43
N THR A 308 -15.09 -41.43 7.30
CA THR A 308 -16.53 -41.52 7.05
C THR A 308 -16.92 -42.85 6.40
N ALA A 309 -18.16 -43.27 6.62
CA ALA A 309 -18.84 -44.32 5.83
C ALA A 309 -19.97 -43.73 4.97
N ILE A 310 -20.16 -42.40 5.03
CA ILE A 310 -20.99 -41.64 4.10
C ILE A 310 -20.12 -41.36 2.88
N ASP A 311 -20.64 -41.74 1.72
CA ASP A 311 -19.93 -41.81 0.45
C ASP A 311 -20.68 -40.94 -0.56
N TYR A 312 -20.08 -39.78 -0.86
CA TYR A 312 -20.57 -38.81 -1.83
C TYR A 312 -19.62 -38.78 -3.02
N ASN A 313 -20.16 -38.75 -4.24
CA ASN A 313 -19.37 -38.62 -5.45
C ASN A 313 -19.54 -37.22 -6.06
N LEU A 314 -18.52 -36.79 -6.81
CA LEU A 314 -18.49 -35.51 -7.51
C LEU A 314 -18.37 -35.74 -9.02
N TYR A 315 -19.26 -35.12 -9.79
CA TYR A 315 -19.29 -35.22 -11.25
C TYR A 315 -19.31 -33.84 -11.91
N LEU A 316 -18.71 -33.75 -13.09
CA LEU A 316 -18.72 -32.58 -13.95
C LEU A 316 -19.22 -32.94 -15.34
N TYR A 317 -20.23 -32.22 -15.83
CA TYR A 317 -20.86 -32.43 -17.12
C TYR A 317 -20.66 -31.24 -18.07
N ASP A 318 -20.45 -31.55 -19.35
CA ASP A 318 -20.59 -30.61 -20.48
C ASP A 318 -22.03 -30.66 -20.99
N GLY A 319 -22.78 -29.59 -20.75
CA GLY A 319 -24.21 -29.52 -20.95
C GLY A 319 -25.04 -30.01 -19.76
N ASP A 320 -26.32 -29.63 -19.75
CA ASP A 320 -27.26 -29.92 -18.66
C ASP A 320 -27.43 -31.43 -18.46
N PRO A 321 -27.09 -32.00 -17.27
CA PRO A 321 -27.19 -33.43 -17.01
C PRO A 321 -28.62 -33.97 -17.15
N ASP A 322 -29.64 -33.14 -16.93
CA ASP A 322 -31.05 -33.54 -17.02
C ASP A 322 -31.58 -33.48 -18.46
N ALA A 323 -30.83 -32.83 -19.37
CA ALA A 323 -31.11 -32.75 -20.79
C ALA A 323 -30.14 -33.57 -21.66
N GLY A 324 -29.43 -34.54 -21.06
CA GLY A 324 -28.52 -35.44 -21.78
C GLY A 324 -27.09 -34.91 -21.94
N GLY A 325 -26.63 -34.06 -21.01
CA GLY A 325 -25.25 -33.60 -20.89
C GLY A 325 -24.24 -34.75 -20.80
N ILE A 326 -23.00 -34.47 -21.20
CA ILE A 326 -21.94 -35.47 -21.29
C ILE A 326 -21.06 -35.38 -20.05
N LEU A 327 -20.88 -36.48 -19.33
CA LEU A 327 -19.92 -36.55 -18.23
C LEU A 327 -18.49 -36.35 -18.74
N VAL A 328 -17.77 -35.36 -18.22
CA VAL A 328 -16.40 -35.04 -18.65
C VAL A 328 -15.33 -35.28 -17.59
N ALA A 329 -15.71 -35.31 -16.31
CA ALA A 329 -14.83 -35.68 -15.20
C ALA A 329 -15.66 -36.18 -14.00
N SER A 330 -15.08 -37.06 -13.18
CA SER A 330 -15.67 -37.50 -11.92
C SER A 330 -14.58 -37.80 -10.87
N SER A 331 -14.99 -37.80 -9.61
CA SER A 331 -14.29 -38.35 -8.45
C SER A 331 -15.30 -39.16 -7.65
N GLU A 332 -14.97 -40.43 -7.42
CA GLU A 332 -15.86 -41.48 -6.92
C GLU A 332 -15.07 -42.38 -5.96
N ASP A 333 -14.19 -41.77 -5.16
CA ASP A 333 -13.41 -42.52 -4.19
C ASP A 333 -14.36 -43.12 -3.15
N ARG A 334 -14.19 -44.40 -2.84
CA ARG A 334 -15.12 -45.10 -1.95
C ARG A 334 -14.76 -44.83 -0.50
N GLN A 335 -15.70 -44.29 0.29
CA GLN A 335 -15.59 -44.24 1.75
C GLN A 335 -16.49 -45.30 2.41
N ASP A 336 -15.89 -46.34 2.99
CA ASP A 336 -16.65 -47.42 3.67
C ASP A 336 -16.42 -47.50 5.19
N GLY A 337 -15.67 -46.55 5.73
CA GLY A 337 -15.40 -46.38 7.16
C GLY A 337 -14.44 -47.43 7.73
N VAL A 338 -13.75 -48.20 6.88
CA VAL A 338 -12.85 -49.30 7.25
C VAL A 338 -11.49 -49.17 6.55
N GLY A 339 -10.87 -47.98 6.56
CA GLY A 339 -9.55 -47.82 5.93
C GLY A 339 -8.80 -46.52 6.20
N VAL A 340 -7.49 -46.59 5.96
CA VAL A 340 -6.65 -45.41 5.68
C VAL A 340 -7.02 -44.95 4.27
N GLY A 341 -7.63 -43.78 4.16
CA GLY A 341 -8.12 -43.24 2.87
C GLY A 341 -9.62 -42.93 2.83
N ASP A 342 -10.40 -43.29 3.85
CA ASP A 342 -11.83 -42.92 3.96
C ASP A 342 -12.05 -41.46 4.37
N TYR A 343 -11.24 -40.53 3.84
CA TYR A 343 -11.37 -39.11 4.17
C TYR A 343 -12.63 -38.55 3.51
N PRO A 344 -13.34 -37.62 4.17
CA PRO A 344 -14.62 -37.11 3.70
C PRO A 344 -14.46 -36.03 2.62
N TYR A 345 -13.81 -36.36 1.51
CA TYR A 345 -13.63 -35.44 0.41
C TYR A 345 -13.55 -36.13 -0.96
N GLU A 346 -13.90 -35.37 -2.00
CA GLU A 346 -13.69 -35.73 -3.40
C GLU A 346 -12.96 -34.58 -4.11
N VAL A 347 -11.99 -34.91 -4.98
CA VAL A 347 -11.29 -33.91 -5.79
C VAL A 347 -11.26 -34.35 -7.24
N LEU A 348 -11.78 -33.49 -8.13
CA LEU A 348 -11.60 -33.67 -9.57
C LEU A 348 -10.91 -32.46 -10.19
N SER A 349 -10.13 -32.69 -11.23
CA SER A 349 -9.50 -31.63 -12.03
C SER A 349 -9.81 -31.84 -13.50
N TYR A 350 -10.21 -30.78 -14.18
CA TYR A 350 -10.61 -30.85 -15.58
C TYR A 350 -10.08 -29.67 -16.38
N THR A 351 -9.58 -29.96 -17.59
CA THR A 351 -9.17 -28.96 -18.58
C THR A 351 -10.19 -28.96 -19.73
N PRO A 352 -11.04 -27.94 -19.85
CA PRO A 352 -12.09 -27.90 -20.86
C PRO A 352 -11.51 -27.72 -22.26
N THR A 353 -12.16 -28.35 -23.23
CA THR A 353 -11.83 -28.24 -24.66
C THR A 353 -12.57 -27.11 -25.37
N VAL A 354 -13.57 -26.52 -24.71
CA VAL A 354 -14.34 -25.37 -25.19
C VAL A 354 -14.63 -24.44 -24.03
N THR A 355 -14.83 -23.15 -24.31
CA THR A 355 -15.31 -22.20 -23.29
C THR A 355 -16.83 -22.31 -23.21
N ALA A 356 -17.35 -22.75 -22.07
CA ALA A 356 -18.77 -23.02 -21.87
C ALA A 356 -19.12 -23.07 -20.38
N THR A 357 -20.43 -23.11 -20.08
CA THR A 357 -20.95 -23.44 -18.76
C THR A 357 -20.99 -24.96 -18.58
N TYR A 358 -20.37 -25.43 -17.51
CA TYR A 358 -20.35 -26.83 -17.08
C TYR A 358 -21.22 -27.01 -15.84
N TYR A 359 -21.63 -28.26 -15.58
CA TYR A 359 -22.62 -28.59 -14.56
C TYR A 359 -22.01 -29.54 -13.54
N ILE A 360 -22.04 -29.15 -12.28
CA ILE A 360 -21.47 -29.89 -11.15
C ILE A 360 -22.61 -30.66 -10.48
N VAL A 361 -22.44 -31.97 -10.31
CA VAL A 361 -23.41 -32.84 -9.65
C VAL A 361 -22.73 -33.52 -8.48
N VAL A 362 -23.37 -33.49 -7.32
CA VAL A 362 -22.98 -34.27 -6.14
C VAL A 362 -24.02 -35.37 -5.94
N THR A 363 -23.58 -36.61 -5.81
CA THR A 363 -24.50 -37.73 -5.55
C THR A 363 -24.16 -38.44 -4.28
N LYS A 364 -25.15 -39.11 -3.68
CA LYS A 364 -24.97 -39.92 -2.48
C LYS A 364 -25.10 -41.40 -2.82
N ASN A 365 -24.13 -42.23 -2.42
CA ASN A 365 -24.11 -43.64 -2.80
C ASN A 365 -25.16 -44.51 -2.08
N SER A 366 -25.73 -44.03 -0.96
CA SER A 366 -26.82 -44.73 -0.26
C SER A 366 -27.80 -43.75 0.39
N SER A 367 -29.11 -43.94 0.16
CA SER A 367 -30.17 -43.22 0.89
C SER A 367 -30.24 -43.58 2.38
N SER A 368 -29.55 -44.64 2.84
CA SER A 368 -29.60 -45.07 4.24
C SER A 368 -28.64 -44.30 5.15
N THR A 369 -27.72 -43.50 4.60
CA THR A 369 -26.77 -42.70 5.40
C THR A 369 -27.34 -41.31 5.68
N SER A 370 -26.83 -40.62 6.70
CA SER A 370 -27.33 -39.31 7.13
C SER A 370 -27.04 -38.22 6.09
N ASP A 371 -27.94 -37.25 5.96
CA ASP A 371 -27.68 -36.00 5.24
C ASP A 371 -26.90 -35.06 6.16
N ILE A 372 -25.76 -34.58 5.69
CA ILE A 372 -24.82 -33.77 6.49
C ILE A 372 -24.34 -32.57 5.69
N PRO A 373 -23.81 -31.53 6.37
CA PRO A 373 -23.18 -30.40 5.71
C PRO A 373 -22.06 -30.83 4.74
N LEU A 374 -22.02 -30.15 3.59
CA LEU A 374 -21.01 -30.27 2.55
C LEU A 374 -20.52 -28.88 2.12
N THR A 375 -19.22 -28.78 1.85
CA THR A 375 -18.60 -27.61 1.23
C THR A 375 -18.12 -27.99 -0.16
N LEU A 376 -18.31 -27.09 -1.12
CA LEU A 376 -17.74 -27.21 -2.47
C LEU A 376 -16.90 -25.97 -2.74
N PHE A 377 -15.63 -26.19 -3.08
CA PHE A 377 -14.70 -25.16 -3.52
C PHE A 377 -14.32 -25.34 -4.98
N SER A 378 -14.20 -24.22 -5.69
CA SER A 378 -13.57 -24.15 -7.00
C SER A 378 -12.23 -23.44 -6.90
N LEU A 379 -11.15 -24.10 -7.31
CA LEU A 379 -9.83 -23.48 -7.45
C LEU A 379 -9.74 -22.96 -8.89
N GLY A 380 -10.39 -21.82 -9.14
CA GLY A 380 -10.44 -21.21 -10.46
C GLY A 380 -11.59 -20.20 -10.59
N PRO A 381 -12.61 -20.46 -11.42
CA PRO A 381 -13.74 -19.57 -11.59
C PRO A 381 -14.82 -19.79 -10.53
N SER A 382 -15.70 -18.80 -10.40
CA SER A 382 -16.77 -18.80 -9.42
C SER A 382 -17.90 -19.77 -9.72
N LEU A 383 -18.49 -20.29 -8.64
CA LEU A 383 -19.67 -21.14 -8.69
C LEU A 383 -20.91 -20.29 -9.04
N GLY A 384 -21.87 -20.93 -9.72
CA GLY A 384 -23.17 -20.35 -10.04
C GLY A 384 -24.00 -20.17 -8.77
N THR A 385 -24.29 -21.27 -8.08
CA THR A 385 -24.85 -21.25 -6.72
C THR A 385 -23.71 -21.21 -5.73
N LYS A 386 -23.69 -20.20 -4.86
CA LYS A 386 -22.59 -19.94 -3.93
C LYS A 386 -23.09 -19.39 -2.62
N ILE A 387 -22.32 -19.63 -1.58
CA ILE A 387 -22.53 -19.11 -0.23
C ILE A 387 -21.22 -18.47 0.21
N PHE A 388 -21.25 -17.16 0.45
CA PHE A 388 -20.05 -16.38 0.75
C PHE A 388 -19.50 -16.67 2.16
N ALA A 389 -20.39 -16.79 3.14
CA ALA A 389 -20.06 -17.14 4.52
C ALA A 389 -19.35 -18.50 4.60
N SER A 390 -18.43 -18.61 5.57
CA SER A 390 -17.66 -19.83 5.82
C SER A 390 -16.79 -20.26 4.65
N SER A 391 -16.26 -19.29 3.91
CA SER A 391 -15.29 -19.52 2.83
C SER A 391 -13.83 -19.52 3.30
N ILE A 392 -13.60 -19.51 4.62
CA ILE A 392 -12.28 -19.61 5.26
C ILE A 392 -11.70 -21.01 5.00
N VAL A 393 -10.42 -21.06 4.65
CA VAL A 393 -9.70 -22.29 4.26
C VAL A 393 -8.57 -22.61 5.23
N GLN A 394 -8.05 -23.84 5.21
CA GLN A 394 -6.96 -24.22 6.12
C GLN A 394 -5.61 -23.60 5.72
N PRO A 395 -4.80 -23.15 6.69
CA PRO A 395 -5.02 -23.20 8.15
C PRO A 395 -5.69 -21.94 8.75
N ALA A 396 -6.25 -21.05 7.94
CA ALA A 396 -6.88 -19.82 8.43
C ALA A 396 -8.16 -20.04 9.27
N ASP A 397 -8.75 -21.24 9.27
CA ASP A 397 -9.83 -21.65 10.18
C ASP A 397 -9.29 -22.13 11.55
N CYS A 398 -8.01 -22.47 11.65
CA CYS A 398 -7.43 -23.01 12.88
C CYS A 398 -7.46 -21.97 14.01
N ASN A 399 -7.71 -22.45 15.24
CA ASN A 399 -7.90 -21.56 16.40
C ASN A 399 -6.62 -20.78 16.77
N SER A 400 -5.47 -21.43 16.64
CA SER A 400 -4.14 -20.89 16.92
C SER A 400 -3.61 -19.91 15.88
N VAL A 401 -4.32 -19.74 14.76
CA VAL A 401 -3.86 -18.91 13.64
C VAL A 401 -4.47 -17.52 13.75
N LEU A 402 -3.67 -16.47 13.55
CA LEU A 402 -4.18 -15.13 13.29
C LEU A 402 -4.50 -15.03 11.80
N THR A 403 -5.77 -14.86 11.46
CA THR A 403 -6.26 -14.91 10.08
C THR A 403 -6.48 -13.51 9.54
N VAL A 404 -5.95 -13.29 8.33
CA VAL A 404 -5.86 -11.96 7.73
C VAL A 404 -6.70 -11.88 6.45
N GLY A 405 -7.74 -11.06 6.50
CA GLY A 405 -8.54 -10.64 5.35
C GLY A 405 -7.83 -9.59 4.49
N ALA A 406 -8.41 -9.27 3.33
CA ALA A 406 -7.86 -8.28 2.41
C ALA A 406 -8.79 -7.09 2.18
N VAL A 407 -8.22 -5.90 2.28
CA VAL A 407 -8.79 -4.63 1.80
C VAL A 407 -7.88 -4.04 0.73
N ASP A 408 -8.38 -3.11 -0.08
CA ASP A 408 -7.55 -2.37 -1.03
C ASP A 408 -6.75 -1.25 -0.32
N LEU A 409 -6.14 -0.34 -1.09
CA LEU A 409 -5.30 0.74 -0.55
C LEU A 409 -6.10 1.92 0.04
N VAL A 410 -7.43 1.91 -0.07
CA VAL A 410 -8.34 2.96 0.40
C VAL A 410 -9.50 2.35 1.20
N ASP A 411 -9.24 1.22 1.87
CA ASP A 411 -10.17 0.47 2.72
C ASP A 411 -11.42 -0.08 2.02
N GLY A 412 -11.37 -0.22 0.70
CA GLY A 412 -12.34 -0.98 -0.07
C GLY A 412 -12.22 -2.48 0.24
N VAL A 413 -13.28 -3.08 0.75
CA VAL A 413 -13.25 -4.51 1.11
C VAL A 413 -13.24 -5.39 -0.13
N GLU A 414 -12.24 -6.26 -0.23
CA GLU A 414 -12.06 -7.07 -1.43
C GLU A 414 -13.14 -8.13 -1.58
N TRP A 415 -13.75 -8.16 -2.75
CA TRP A 415 -14.85 -9.07 -3.06
C TRP A 415 -14.45 -10.56 -3.04
N PHE A 416 -13.17 -10.86 -3.25
CA PHE A 416 -12.61 -12.21 -3.25
C PHE A 416 -12.21 -12.71 -1.86
N SER A 417 -11.95 -11.80 -0.91
CA SER A 417 -11.40 -12.16 0.41
C SER A 417 -12.38 -13.08 1.12
N SER A 418 -11.94 -14.27 1.50
CA SER A 418 -12.74 -15.24 2.26
C SER A 418 -13.29 -14.59 3.53
N GLU A 419 -14.53 -14.91 3.87
CA GLU A 419 -15.25 -14.36 5.02
C GLU A 419 -15.72 -15.48 5.95
N GLY A 420 -15.76 -15.17 7.24
CA GLY A 420 -16.25 -16.10 8.25
C GLY A 420 -17.78 -16.17 8.34
N PRO A 421 -18.30 -16.78 9.41
CA PRO A 421 -17.54 -17.53 10.43
C PRO A 421 -16.87 -18.78 9.85
N THR A 422 -16.02 -19.48 10.61
CA THR A 422 -15.66 -20.88 10.28
C THR A 422 -16.91 -21.77 10.22
N THR A 423 -16.81 -23.01 9.71
CA THR A 423 -17.98 -23.90 9.60
C THR A 423 -18.56 -24.28 10.97
N ASP A 424 -17.77 -24.21 12.05
CA ASP A 424 -18.19 -24.37 13.44
C ASP A 424 -18.60 -23.06 14.15
N GLY A 425 -18.60 -21.92 13.43
CA GLY A 425 -19.15 -20.66 13.92
C GLY A 425 -18.14 -19.70 14.58
N ARG A 426 -16.83 -20.00 14.59
CA ARG A 426 -15.81 -19.12 15.18
C ARG A 426 -15.57 -17.88 14.32
N ILE A 427 -15.09 -16.83 14.99
CA ILE A 427 -14.72 -15.54 14.42
C ILE A 427 -13.49 -15.71 13.53
N LYS A 428 -13.61 -15.33 12.25
CA LYS A 428 -12.55 -15.23 11.23
C LYS A 428 -13.02 -14.28 10.10
N PRO A 429 -12.11 -13.61 9.36
CA PRO A 429 -10.75 -13.28 9.79
C PRO A 429 -10.78 -12.41 11.05
N GLU A 430 -9.72 -12.39 11.86
CA GLU A 430 -9.65 -11.49 13.02
C GLU A 430 -9.32 -10.06 12.62
N VAL A 431 -8.44 -9.89 11.62
CA VAL A 431 -7.99 -8.58 11.14
C VAL A 431 -7.88 -8.61 9.62
N SER A 432 -7.70 -7.44 9.02
CA SER A 432 -7.39 -7.29 7.61
C SER A 432 -6.09 -6.52 7.41
N ALA A 433 -5.57 -6.60 6.19
CA ALA A 433 -4.48 -5.76 5.73
C ALA A 433 -4.67 -5.44 4.24
N THR A 434 -3.93 -4.44 3.78
CA THR A 434 -3.99 -4.04 2.37
C THR A 434 -3.38 -5.09 1.45
N ASN A 435 -3.86 -5.11 0.22
CA ASN A 435 -3.34 -5.92 -0.87
C ASN A 435 -3.15 -5.07 -2.14
N ARG A 436 -2.80 -5.68 -3.27
CA ARG A 436 -2.48 -5.00 -4.54
C ARG A 436 -1.27 -4.07 -4.43
N VAL A 437 -0.37 -4.37 -3.50
CA VAL A 437 0.85 -3.61 -3.28
C VAL A 437 1.87 -3.86 -4.39
N ILE A 438 2.76 -2.89 -4.59
CA ILE A 438 3.89 -3.02 -5.50
C ILE A 438 5.02 -3.71 -4.74
N THR A 439 5.72 -4.61 -5.42
CA THR A 439 6.94 -5.26 -4.95
C THR A 439 8.00 -5.14 -6.04
N SER A 440 9.23 -5.60 -5.80
CA SER A 440 10.28 -5.59 -6.82
C SER A 440 9.95 -6.52 -8.01
N LEU A 441 9.08 -7.51 -7.79
CA LEU A 441 8.71 -8.54 -8.75
C LEU A 441 7.32 -8.37 -9.37
N SER A 442 6.48 -7.52 -8.78
CA SER A 442 5.08 -7.35 -9.18
C SER A 442 4.67 -5.88 -9.15
N SER A 443 4.01 -5.43 -10.21
CA SER A 443 3.39 -4.10 -10.25
C SER A 443 2.07 -4.03 -9.47
N SER A 444 1.54 -5.16 -9.00
CA SER A 444 0.34 -5.28 -8.18
C SER A 444 0.25 -6.73 -7.67
N PHE A 445 0.87 -7.03 -6.53
CA PHE A 445 0.71 -8.31 -5.85
C PHE A 445 -0.59 -8.30 -5.04
N ALA A 446 -1.59 -9.07 -5.48
CA ALA A 446 -2.95 -9.03 -4.98
C ALA A 446 -3.37 -10.35 -4.31
N GLY A 447 -4.33 -10.27 -3.39
CA GLY A 447 -4.83 -11.41 -2.62
C GLY A 447 -4.59 -11.25 -1.13
N THR A 448 -5.26 -12.08 -0.32
CA THR A 448 -4.97 -12.17 1.13
C THR A 448 -3.53 -12.61 1.40
N SER A 449 -2.84 -13.20 0.41
CA SER A 449 -1.41 -13.51 0.45
C SER A 449 -0.50 -12.28 0.37
N ALA A 450 -1.01 -11.13 -0.07
CA ALA A 450 -0.33 -9.84 0.08
C ALA A 450 -0.69 -9.15 1.40
N ALA A 451 -1.89 -9.39 1.94
CA ALA A 451 -2.32 -8.81 3.23
C ALA A 451 -1.64 -9.46 4.44
N ALA A 452 -1.66 -10.80 4.53
CA ALA A 452 -1.06 -11.56 5.64
C ALA A 452 0.41 -11.20 5.97
N PRO A 453 1.32 -11.02 5.00
CA PRO A 453 2.70 -10.63 5.31
C PRO A 453 2.80 -9.23 5.94
N HIS A 454 1.88 -8.29 5.68
CA HIS A 454 1.89 -7.01 6.38
C HIS A 454 1.66 -7.21 7.88
N VAL A 455 0.67 -8.04 8.25
CA VAL A 455 0.37 -8.35 9.65
C VAL A 455 1.51 -9.13 10.31
N ALA A 456 2.18 -10.03 9.57
CA ALA A 456 3.37 -10.72 10.10
C ALA A 456 4.54 -9.76 10.37
N GLY A 457 4.72 -8.73 9.52
CA GLY A 457 5.68 -7.66 9.74
C GLY A 457 5.31 -6.77 10.94
N ALA A 458 4.05 -6.35 11.02
CA ALA A 458 3.51 -5.60 12.16
C ALA A 458 3.71 -6.35 13.48
N ALA A 459 3.43 -7.65 13.50
CA ALA A 459 3.69 -8.51 14.66
C ALA A 459 5.17 -8.50 15.08
N ALA A 460 6.10 -8.44 14.12
CA ALA A 460 7.52 -8.40 14.41
C ALA A 460 7.97 -7.03 14.94
N LEU A 461 7.35 -5.95 14.48
CA LEU A 461 7.58 -4.61 15.04
C LEU A 461 7.16 -4.56 16.51
N LEU A 462 5.95 -5.05 16.83
CA LEU A 462 5.45 -5.11 18.20
C LEU A 462 6.33 -5.98 19.11
N LEU A 463 6.75 -7.17 18.65
CA LEU A 463 7.68 -8.02 19.41
C LEU A 463 9.08 -7.42 19.56
N SER A 464 9.53 -6.60 18.61
CA SER A 464 10.80 -5.88 18.74
C SER A 464 10.72 -4.79 19.81
N ALA A 465 9.56 -4.14 19.96
CA ALA A 465 9.32 -3.13 20.98
C ALA A 465 9.14 -3.77 22.37
N ASP A 466 8.38 -4.87 22.47
CA ASP A 466 8.24 -5.68 23.68
C ASP A 466 8.48 -7.18 23.39
N PRO A 467 9.72 -7.66 23.61
CA PRO A 467 10.05 -9.08 23.42
C PRO A 467 9.40 -10.04 24.42
N THR A 468 8.65 -9.54 25.40
CA THR A 468 8.01 -10.36 26.44
C THR A 468 6.57 -10.74 26.13
N LEU A 469 5.99 -10.18 25.05
CA LEU A 469 4.62 -10.48 24.63
C LEU A 469 4.44 -11.98 24.38
N THR A 470 3.42 -12.54 25.00
CA THR A 470 2.91 -13.87 24.62
C THR A 470 2.17 -13.79 23.29
N THR A 471 1.93 -14.94 22.63
CA THR A 471 1.15 -14.99 21.39
C THR A 471 -0.25 -14.40 21.53
N VAL A 472 -0.89 -14.59 22.69
CA VAL A 472 -2.22 -14.02 22.99
C VAL A 472 -2.13 -12.51 23.10
N GLN A 473 -1.20 -11.97 23.89
CA GLN A 473 -1.02 -10.52 24.03
C GLN A 473 -0.66 -9.87 22.70
N LEU A 474 0.16 -10.51 21.89
CA LEU A 474 0.51 -10.03 20.55
C LEU A 474 -0.72 -9.94 19.63
N ARG A 475 -1.61 -10.95 19.65
CA ARG A 475 -2.87 -10.89 18.90
C ARG A 475 -3.79 -9.80 19.41
N ASP A 476 -3.93 -9.68 20.73
CA ASP A 476 -4.76 -8.65 21.34
C ASP A 476 -4.27 -7.26 20.95
N SER A 477 -2.95 -7.02 20.97
CA SER A 477 -2.34 -5.77 20.51
C SER A 477 -2.63 -5.48 19.03
N LEU A 478 -2.46 -6.46 18.15
CA LEU A 478 -2.76 -6.30 16.71
C LEU A 478 -4.25 -6.01 16.46
N ILE A 479 -5.13 -6.64 17.22
CA ILE A 479 -6.58 -6.41 17.13
C ILE A 479 -6.94 -5.01 17.66
N SER A 480 -6.35 -4.58 18.78
CA SER A 480 -6.60 -3.23 19.32
C SER A 480 -6.01 -2.12 18.47
N SER A 481 -4.93 -2.40 17.75
CA SER A 481 -4.29 -1.49 16.79
C SER A 481 -4.89 -1.66 15.39
N SER A 482 -6.21 -1.77 15.27
CA SER A 482 -6.89 -1.88 13.98
C SER A 482 -7.72 -0.64 13.72
N HIS A 483 -7.58 -0.07 12.52
CA HIS A 483 -8.49 0.90 11.98
C HIS A 483 -9.75 0.20 11.48
N ASP A 484 -10.88 0.53 12.07
CA ASP A 484 -12.16 -0.11 11.80
C ASP A 484 -12.70 0.24 10.40
N ILE A 485 -13.21 -0.74 9.67
CA ILE A 485 -13.60 -0.58 8.25
C ILE A 485 -15.04 -0.98 8.04
N ASN A 486 -15.83 -0.04 7.48
CA ASN A 486 -17.25 -0.12 7.15
C ASN A 486 -18.21 -0.28 8.33
N THR A 487 -18.00 -1.27 9.20
CA THR A 487 -18.93 -1.67 10.25
C THR A 487 -18.28 -1.46 11.59
N THR A 488 -18.90 -0.68 12.50
CA THR A 488 -18.33 -0.50 13.82
C THR A 488 -18.14 -1.82 14.58
N GLY A 489 -16.91 -2.11 14.98
CA GLY A 489 -16.50 -3.32 15.67
C GLY A 489 -16.32 -4.52 14.73
N PHE A 490 -16.38 -5.72 15.30
CA PHE A 490 -16.12 -6.93 14.52
C PHE A 490 -17.17 -7.17 13.42
N ASP A 491 -16.71 -7.46 12.20
CA ASP A 491 -17.48 -8.12 11.16
C ASP A 491 -16.73 -9.27 10.47
N TYR A 492 -17.47 -10.21 9.87
CA TYR A 492 -16.89 -11.41 9.26
C TYR A 492 -16.12 -11.17 7.94
N ARG A 493 -16.11 -9.94 7.43
CA ARG A 493 -15.45 -9.57 6.17
C ARG A 493 -14.09 -8.93 6.41
N THR A 494 -14.02 -7.98 7.33
CA THR A 494 -12.79 -7.23 7.64
C THR A 494 -12.18 -7.58 8.99
N GLY A 495 -12.89 -8.35 9.82
CA GLY A 495 -12.46 -8.62 11.19
C GLY A 495 -12.72 -7.40 12.08
N TYR A 496 -11.75 -7.06 12.92
CA TYR A 496 -11.73 -5.80 13.68
C TYR A 496 -11.23 -4.59 12.87
N GLY A 497 -10.97 -4.78 11.56
CA GLY A 497 -10.48 -3.72 10.68
C GLY A 497 -9.10 -4.01 10.10
N ARG A 498 -8.53 -3.01 9.41
CA ARG A 498 -7.16 -3.08 8.87
C ARG A 498 -6.16 -2.76 9.98
N ILE A 499 -5.05 -3.47 10.05
CA ILE A 499 -3.95 -3.10 10.95
C ILE A 499 -3.54 -1.63 10.74
N SER A 500 -3.38 -0.92 11.85
CA SER A 500 -2.91 0.45 11.97
C SER A 500 -2.13 0.56 13.28
N LEU A 501 -0.81 0.67 13.22
CA LEU A 501 0.05 0.56 14.39
C LEU A 501 0.01 1.85 15.22
N ASP A 502 -0.07 1.70 16.54
CA ASP A 502 0.21 2.74 17.53
C ASP A 502 1.73 2.76 17.74
N ALA A 503 2.39 3.81 17.25
CA ALA A 503 3.84 3.86 17.20
C ALA A 503 4.48 4.30 18.52
N ASP A 504 3.88 5.24 19.22
CA ASP A 504 4.42 5.81 20.46
C ASP A 504 3.77 5.27 21.74
N GLY A 505 2.69 4.50 21.61
CA GLY A 505 2.04 3.77 22.69
C GLY A 505 1.07 4.61 23.51
N ASP A 506 0.52 5.69 22.97
CA ASP A 506 -0.43 6.57 23.66
C ASP A 506 -1.89 6.07 23.64
N GLY A 507 -2.17 5.03 22.83
CA GLY A 507 -3.47 4.39 22.71
C GLY A 507 -4.25 4.76 21.45
N PHE A 508 -3.70 5.61 20.57
CA PHE A 508 -4.27 5.91 19.25
C PHE A 508 -3.48 5.19 18.15
N ASN A 509 -4.20 4.65 17.17
CA ASN A 509 -3.55 4.01 16.03
C ASN A 509 -3.14 5.07 14.99
N HIS A 510 -2.25 4.73 14.07
CA HIS A 510 -1.77 5.64 13.02
C HIS A 510 -2.85 6.40 12.24
N ASP A 511 -4.06 5.85 12.06
CA ASP A 511 -5.14 6.56 11.35
C ASP A 511 -5.87 7.58 12.22
N ASP A 512 -5.83 7.40 13.54
CA ASP A 512 -6.52 8.20 14.54
C ASP A 512 -5.57 9.10 15.36
N ASP A 513 -4.26 9.05 15.08
CA ASP A 513 -3.20 9.72 15.83
C ASP A 513 -2.65 10.93 15.07
N ASN A 514 -2.84 12.12 15.64
CA ASN A 514 -2.37 13.39 15.09
C ASN A 514 -0.91 13.73 15.47
N CYS A 515 -0.27 12.93 16.32
CA CYS A 515 1.17 12.98 16.59
C CYS A 515 1.84 11.60 16.61
N PRO A 516 1.97 10.90 15.46
CA PRO A 516 2.42 9.50 15.39
C PRO A 516 3.78 9.15 16.01
N LEU A 517 4.59 10.14 16.40
CA LEU A 517 5.92 9.96 16.95
C LEU A 517 6.05 10.49 18.38
N ILE A 518 5.02 11.14 18.93
CA ILE A 518 5.08 11.83 20.23
C ILE A 518 3.76 11.68 20.99
N SER A 519 3.80 10.83 22.02
CA SER A 519 2.63 10.46 22.81
C SER A 519 1.83 11.67 23.32
N ASN A 520 0.55 11.73 22.93
CA ASN A 520 -0.36 12.84 23.26
C ASN A 520 -1.82 12.35 23.41
N ILE A 521 -2.10 11.67 24.52
CA ILE A 521 -3.43 11.10 24.87
C ILE A 521 -4.64 12.04 24.66
N SER A 522 -4.46 13.37 24.73
CA SER A 522 -5.57 14.31 24.51
C SER A 522 -5.95 14.50 23.04
N GLN A 523 -5.05 14.19 22.09
CA GLN A 523 -5.23 14.38 20.66
C GLN A 523 -5.77 15.78 20.35
N SER A 524 -5.19 16.78 21.04
CA SER A 524 -5.54 18.19 20.83
C SER A 524 -4.99 18.65 19.49
N ASP A 525 -5.76 19.47 18.79
CA ASP A 525 -5.49 20.02 17.46
C ASP A 525 -6.30 21.32 17.39
N ILE A 526 -5.67 22.44 17.78
CA ILE A 526 -6.34 23.74 17.96
C ILE A 526 -6.76 24.35 16.62
N ASP A 527 -5.92 24.26 15.59
CA ASP A 527 -6.15 24.86 14.27
C ASP A 527 -6.88 23.93 13.29
N GLY A 528 -6.92 22.63 13.57
CA GLY A 528 -7.64 21.62 12.80
C GLY A 528 -6.93 21.18 11.53
N ASP A 529 -5.61 21.33 11.44
CA ASP A 529 -4.82 20.96 10.25
C ASP A 529 -4.48 19.45 10.18
N GLY A 530 -4.70 18.74 11.30
CA GLY A 530 -4.45 17.30 11.47
C GLY A 530 -3.10 16.95 12.09
N LEU A 531 -2.28 17.93 12.45
CA LEU A 531 -1.11 17.81 13.31
C LEU A 531 -1.52 18.17 14.75
N GLY A 532 -1.12 17.36 15.72
CA GLY A 532 -1.50 17.64 17.11
C GLY A 532 -0.65 18.73 17.76
N ASP A 533 -1.23 19.47 18.71
CA ASP A 533 -0.56 20.59 19.41
C ASP A 533 0.83 20.23 19.99
N VAL A 534 1.05 18.95 20.34
CA VAL A 534 2.29 18.46 20.95
C VAL A 534 3.43 18.33 19.93
N CYS A 535 3.10 18.12 18.65
CA CYS A 535 4.04 17.94 17.55
C CYS A 535 3.94 19.05 16.49
N ASP A 536 3.13 20.08 16.76
CA ASP A 536 3.00 21.28 15.94
C ASP A 536 4.00 22.38 16.36
N ASP A 537 4.57 23.05 15.36
CA ASP A 537 5.44 24.21 15.53
C ASP A 537 4.67 25.55 15.46
N ASP A 538 3.38 25.55 15.08
CA ASP A 538 2.44 26.69 14.95
C ASP A 538 1.04 26.23 15.40
N ILE A 539 0.79 26.18 16.71
CA ILE A 539 -0.34 25.43 17.30
C ILE A 539 -1.71 26.03 16.94
N ASP A 540 -1.81 27.33 16.72
CA ASP A 540 -3.08 28.00 16.41
C ASP A 540 -3.22 28.42 14.93
N GLY A 541 -2.20 28.14 14.12
CA GLY A 541 -2.25 28.24 12.66
C GLY A 541 -2.32 29.68 12.15
N ASP A 542 -1.82 30.65 12.93
CA ASP A 542 -1.91 32.07 12.62
C ASP A 542 -0.78 32.58 11.70
N GLY A 543 0.25 31.75 11.51
CA GLY A 543 1.42 32.02 10.68
C GLY A 543 2.66 32.49 11.43
N LEU A 544 2.65 32.48 12.76
CA LEU A 544 3.83 32.58 13.62
C LEU A 544 4.12 31.23 14.27
N THR A 545 5.38 30.82 14.29
CA THR A 545 5.75 29.63 15.06
C THR A 545 5.62 29.90 16.56
N ASN A 546 5.35 28.85 17.35
CA ASN A 546 5.33 28.90 18.82
C ASN A 546 6.59 29.55 19.41
N THR A 547 7.72 29.44 18.72
CA THR A 547 9.00 30.08 19.11
C THR A 547 9.04 31.57 18.78
N GLU A 548 8.46 32.00 17.67
CA GLU A 548 8.31 33.41 17.32
C GLU A 548 7.36 34.12 18.29
N GLU A 549 6.29 33.44 18.67
CA GLU A 549 5.34 33.95 19.64
C GLU A 549 5.92 34.11 21.04
N ASP A 550 6.68 33.13 21.55
CA ASP A 550 7.40 33.27 22.83
C ASP A 550 8.38 34.47 22.82
N LEU A 551 8.93 34.81 21.64
CA LEU A 551 9.80 35.98 21.47
C LEU A 551 9.02 37.30 21.42
N LEU A 552 7.81 37.28 20.85
CA LEU A 552 6.93 38.44 20.72
C LEU A 552 6.11 38.69 22.01
N GLY A 553 5.91 37.66 22.81
CA GLY A 553 5.10 37.66 24.03
C GLY A 553 3.61 37.39 23.78
N THR A 554 3.25 36.92 22.58
CA THR A 554 1.90 36.46 22.23
C THR A 554 1.60 35.09 22.84
N ASP A 555 0.35 34.64 22.82
CA ASP A 555 -0.08 33.35 23.38
C ASP A 555 -0.21 32.28 22.29
N PRO A 556 0.66 31.26 22.23
CA PRO A 556 0.68 30.24 21.17
C PRO A 556 -0.54 29.34 21.03
N LEU A 557 -1.59 29.60 21.79
CA LEU A 557 -2.85 28.86 21.75
C LEU A 557 -4.00 29.75 21.24
N LEU A 558 -3.70 30.99 20.85
CA LEU A 558 -4.65 32.04 20.50
C LEU A 558 -4.15 32.83 19.30
N ALA A 559 -4.69 32.51 18.12
CA ALA A 559 -4.33 33.19 16.88
C ALA A 559 -4.50 34.73 16.91
N ASP A 560 -5.27 35.28 17.86
CA ASP A 560 -5.44 36.72 18.07
C ASP A 560 -5.32 36.99 19.58
N THR A 561 -4.10 37.33 20.01
CA THR A 561 -3.73 37.41 21.44
C THR A 561 -4.48 38.54 22.16
N ASP A 562 -4.65 39.69 21.51
CA ASP A 562 -5.28 40.85 22.13
C ASP A 562 -6.78 40.99 21.80
N SER A 563 -7.30 40.10 20.94
CA SER A 563 -8.70 39.91 20.61
C SER A 563 -9.35 41.11 19.92
N ASP A 564 -8.62 41.80 19.05
CA ASP A 564 -9.10 42.97 18.32
C ASP A 564 -9.67 42.67 16.93
N GLY A 565 -9.54 41.41 16.48
CA GLY A 565 -10.02 40.91 15.20
C GLY A 565 -8.96 40.85 14.09
N LEU A 566 -7.67 41.01 14.42
CA LEU A 566 -6.53 40.75 13.54
C LEU A 566 -5.65 39.66 14.19
N ILE A 567 -5.20 38.67 13.42
CA ILE A 567 -4.38 37.59 13.98
C ILE A 567 -2.92 38.02 14.12
N ASP A 568 -2.20 37.50 15.11
CA ASP A 568 -0.86 37.99 15.48
C ASP A 568 0.13 37.86 14.31
N GLY A 569 0.02 36.77 13.54
CA GLY A 569 0.78 36.57 12.32
C GLY A 569 0.51 37.59 11.22
N GLU A 570 -0.72 38.09 11.08
CA GLU A 570 -1.03 39.18 10.13
C GLU A 570 -0.44 40.51 10.63
N GLU A 571 -0.57 40.78 11.92
CA GLU A 571 -0.03 41.97 12.55
C GLU A 571 1.49 42.07 12.36
N VAL A 572 2.21 40.99 12.63
CA VAL A 572 3.67 40.97 12.54
C VAL A 572 4.16 40.95 11.10
N ASN A 573 3.56 40.11 10.24
CA ASN A 573 4.11 39.86 8.90
C ASN A 573 3.57 40.80 7.82
N ILE A 574 2.40 41.40 8.02
CA ILE A 574 1.71 42.20 6.98
C ILE A 574 1.57 43.65 7.41
N TYR A 575 0.95 43.90 8.56
CA TYR A 575 0.52 45.25 8.95
C TYR A 575 1.55 46.01 9.79
N ALA A 576 2.51 45.29 10.37
CA ALA A 576 3.54 45.78 11.28
C ALA A 576 2.97 46.52 12.51
N THR A 577 1.78 46.11 12.97
CA THR A 577 1.15 46.49 14.24
C THR A 577 1.72 45.67 15.39
N ASN A 578 1.28 45.92 16.62
CA ASN A 578 1.76 45.22 17.80
C ASN A 578 0.70 44.26 18.34
N PRO A 579 0.91 42.93 18.26
CA PRO A 579 -0.11 41.92 18.59
C PRO A 579 -0.44 41.76 20.07
N LEU A 580 0.01 42.70 20.90
CA LEU A 580 -0.28 42.76 22.33
C LEU A 580 -1.08 44.02 22.69
N ILE A 581 -1.44 44.82 21.70
CA ILE A 581 -2.10 46.10 21.87
C ILE A 581 -3.15 46.25 20.76
N SER A 582 -4.41 46.06 21.16
CA SER A 582 -5.57 46.17 20.28
C SER A 582 -5.74 47.53 19.58
N ASP A 583 -4.89 48.52 19.81
CA ASP A 583 -4.92 49.86 19.21
C ASP A 583 -3.48 50.37 19.25
N THR A 584 -2.70 50.03 18.21
CA THR A 584 -1.24 50.21 18.20
C THR A 584 -0.85 51.68 18.30
N ASP A 585 -1.62 52.58 17.71
CA ASP A 585 -1.31 54.01 17.67
C ASP A 585 -2.04 54.86 18.75
N GLY A 586 -3.01 54.27 19.44
CA GLY A 586 -3.67 54.81 20.62
C GLY A 586 -4.70 55.91 20.33
N ASP A 587 -5.37 55.86 19.18
CA ASP A 587 -6.32 56.87 18.76
C ASP A 587 -7.79 56.58 19.11
N GLY A 588 -8.09 55.31 19.45
CA GLY A 588 -9.39 54.83 19.88
C GLY A 588 -10.13 53.91 18.90
N LEU A 589 -9.56 53.59 17.74
CA LEU A 589 -9.99 52.47 16.88
C LEU A 589 -9.04 51.28 17.07
N THR A 590 -9.54 50.06 16.96
CA THR A 590 -8.65 48.89 17.00
C THR A 590 -7.93 48.67 15.67
N ASP A 591 -6.76 48.04 15.69
CA ASP A 591 -6.01 47.75 14.46
C ASP A 591 -6.86 46.87 13.52
N GLY A 592 -7.54 45.87 14.10
CA GLY A 592 -8.54 45.05 13.42
C GLY A 592 -9.72 45.84 12.84
N GLU A 593 -10.26 46.84 13.55
CA GLU A 593 -11.34 47.71 13.04
C GLU A 593 -10.87 48.57 11.86
N GLU A 594 -9.67 49.14 11.95
CA GLU A 594 -9.09 49.96 10.91
C GLU A 594 -8.85 49.19 9.62
N ILE A 595 -8.34 47.97 9.71
CA ILE A 595 -8.10 47.12 8.54
C ILE A 595 -9.41 46.56 7.98
N ASN A 596 -10.26 45.97 8.84
CA ASN A 596 -11.40 45.18 8.38
C ASN A 596 -12.67 46.01 8.11
N ILE A 597 -12.82 47.18 8.75
CA ILE A 597 -14.05 47.99 8.67
C ILE A 597 -13.80 49.31 7.95
N TYR A 598 -12.79 50.07 8.38
CA TYR A 598 -12.59 51.45 7.91
C TYR A 598 -11.61 51.56 6.73
N ASN A 599 -10.78 50.55 6.52
CA ASN A 599 -9.69 50.51 5.54
C ASN A 599 -8.75 51.74 5.69
N THR A 600 -8.41 52.06 6.94
CA THR A 600 -7.44 53.09 7.34
C THR A 600 -6.08 52.46 7.66
N ASN A 601 -5.14 53.20 8.25
CA ASN A 601 -3.78 52.73 8.49
C ASN A 601 -3.51 52.65 10.00
N PRO A 602 -3.37 51.44 10.57
CA PRO A 602 -3.31 51.22 12.03
C PRO A 602 -2.02 51.70 12.72
N LEU A 603 -1.11 52.32 11.97
CA LEU A 603 0.12 52.90 12.48
C LEU A 603 0.09 54.44 12.53
N VAL A 604 -1.05 55.05 12.20
CA VAL A 604 -1.17 56.50 12.04
C VAL A 604 -2.47 57.02 12.65
N SER A 605 -2.32 57.59 13.85
CA SER A 605 -3.42 58.20 14.58
C SER A 605 -4.28 59.10 13.70
N ASP A 606 -5.51 58.67 13.50
CA ASP A 606 -6.51 59.24 12.63
C ASP A 606 -7.33 60.32 13.34
N LYS A 607 -7.26 60.36 14.68
CA LYS A 607 -8.01 61.20 15.63
C LYS A 607 -8.85 62.29 14.96
N GLY A 608 -9.97 61.88 14.38
CA GLY A 608 -10.83 62.74 13.55
C GLY A 608 -11.31 62.16 12.21
N ASP A 609 -10.87 60.96 11.78
CA ASP A 609 -11.16 60.43 10.43
C ASP A 609 -12.41 59.52 10.33
N LEU A 610 -13.23 59.42 11.37
CA LEU A 610 -14.59 58.84 11.28
C LEU A 610 -15.58 59.69 10.44
N ALA A 611 -15.09 60.64 9.64
CA ALA A 611 -15.89 61.27 8.60
C ALA A 611 -15.95 60.34 7.38
N PRO A 612 -17.14 60.05 6.81
CA PRO A 612 -17.24 59.21 5.62
C PRO A 612 -16.45 59.84 4.46
N LEU A 613 -15.32 59.22 4.08
CA LEU A 613 -14.49 59.51 2.91
C LEU A 613 -14.48 60.98 2.45
N GLY A 614 -13.59 61.80 3.02
CA GLY A 614 -13.06 62.99 2.32
C GLY A 614 -13.15 64.36 3.00
N SER A 615 -13.24 64.46 4.33
CA SER A 615 -13.09 65.73 5.07
C SER A 615 -11.75 65.75 5.81
N ALA A 616 -10.84 66.63 5.40
CA ALA A 616 -9.50 66.74 5.98
C ALA A 616 -9.44 67.60 7.27
N ASP A 617 -10.59 67.88 7.90
CA ASP A 617 -10.68 68.78 9.05
C ASP A 617 -11.38 68.18 10.28
N GLY A 618 -11.87 66.95 10.23
CA GLY A 618 -12.28 66.17 11.41
C GLY A 618 -13.43 66.76 12.22
N ILE A 619 -14.30 67.59 11.63
CA ILE A 619 -15.47 68.17 12.29
C ILE A 619 -16.73 67.90 11.46
N VAL A 620 -17.65 67.10 11.99
CA VAL A 620 -18.99 66.91 11.43
C VAL A 620 -19.73 68.25 11.40
N ASN A 621 -19.95 68.77 10.19
CA ASN A 621 -20.63 70.04 9.98
C ASN A 621 -21.83 69.90 9.03
N THR A 622 -22.53 71.00 8.78
CA THR A 622 -23.75 71.01 7.95
C THR A 622 -23.56 70.54 6.51
N ALA A 623 -22.33 70.47 5.99
CA ALA A 623 -22.03 69.91 4.68
C ALA A 623 -22.10 68.37 4.66
N ASP A 624 -21.80 67.71 5.78
CA ASP A 624 -21.75 66.24 5.89
C ASP A 624 -23.15 65.64 6.01
N LEU A 625 -24.08 66.37 6.64
CA LEU A 625 -25.51 66.02 6.73
C LEU A 625 -26.23 65.98 5.38
N LEU A 626 -25.70 66.66 4.34
CA LEU A 626 -26.29 66.66 3.00
C LEU A 626 -26.04 65.34 2.24
N VAL A 627 -25.05 64.53 2.67
CA VAL A 627 -24.71 63.24 2.07
C VAL A 627 -25.59 62.12 2.64
N LEU A 628 -25.89 62.15 3.94
CA LEU A 628 -26.64 61.07 4.62
C LEU A 628 -28.11 60.95 4.16
N TYR A 629 -28.78 62.06 3.82
CA TYR A 629 -30.18 62.01 3.33
C TYR A 629 -30.30 61.51 1.87
N ARG A 630 -29.20 61.44 1.10
CA ARG A 630 -29.22 61.03 -0.32
C ARG A 630 -29.09 59.53 -0.56
N PHE A 631 -28.72 58.74 0.44
CA PHE A 631 -28.75 57.27 0.34
C PHE A 631 -30.17 56.69 0.29
N ILE A 632 -31.20 57.47 0.67
CA ILE A 632 -32.59 56.99 0.73
C ILE A 632 -33.37 57.25 -0.58
N GLU A 633 -33.06 58.27 -1.39
CA GLU A 633 -33.90 58.63 -2.57
C GLU A 633 -33.20 58.85 -3.93
N THR A 634 -31.89 58.58 -4.10
CA THR A 634 -31.20 58.53 -5.41
C THR A 634 -31.45 59.73 -6.37
N PHE A 635 -30.94 60.92 -6.05
CA PHE A 635 -30.90 62.04 -7.02
C PHE A 635 -29.56 62.78 -7.06
N ASP A 636 -29.23 63.27 -8.27
CA ASP A 636 -27.96 63.84 -8.74
C ASP A 636 -27.52 65.17 -8.05
N THR A 637 -26.22 65.48 -8.20
CA THR A 637 -25.36 66.45 -7.45
C THR A 637 -25.97 67.79 -6.94
N PRO A 638 -25.46 68.37 -5.82
CA PRO A 638 -25.97 69.63 -5.26
C PRO A 638 -25.64 70.84 -6.16
N ASP A 639 -26.58 71.80 -6.26
CA ASP A 639 -26.23 73.17 -6.64
C ASP A 639 -26.23 74.09 -5.40
N ALA A 640 -25.60 75.26 -5.53
CA ALA A 640 -25.26 76.15 -4.40
C ALA A 640 -26.47 76.84 -3.73
N ARG A 641 -27.69 76.30 -3.83
CA ARG A 641 -28.93 76.98 -3.45
C ARG A 641 -29.89 76.16 -2.57
N ASP A 642 -29.48 74.98 -2.11
CA ASP A 642 -30.21 74.22 -1.10
C ASP A 642 -29.76 74.64 0.32
N THR A 643 -30.70 74.89 1.25
CA THR A 643 -30.42 75.28 2.65
C THR A 643 -31.16 74.37 3.63
N VAL A 644 -30.43 73.81 4.61
CA VAL A 644 -31.00 73.02 5.71
C VAL A 644 -31.05 73.88 6.98
N LEU A 645 -32.19 73.86 7.67
CA LEU A 645 -32.36 74.44 8.99
C LEU A 645 -32.69 73.32 9.98
N ALA A 646 -31.94 73.23 11.07
CA ALA A 646 -32.21 72.29 12.17
C ALA A 646 -31.93 72.98 13.51
N ASP A 647 -32.63 72.54 14.56
CA ASP A 647 -32.40 73.00 15.93
C ASP A 647 -31.41 72.04 16.63
N MET A 648 -30.55 72.59 17.50
CA MET A 648 -29.67 71.77 18.33
C MET A 648 -30.37 71.50 19.66
N ASN A 649 -30.39 70.23 20.06
CA ASN A 649 -30.93 69.87 21.36
C ASN A 649 -30.01 70.36 22.49
N SER A 650 -30.54 70.36 23.72
CA SER A 650 -29.83 70.87 24.90
C SER A 650 -28.59 70.06 25.30
N ASP A 651 -28.38 68.89 24.70
CA ASP A 651 -27.19 68.04 24.82
C ASP A 651 -26.11 68.36 23.77
N GLY A 652 -26.36 69.30 22.86
CA GLY A 652 -25.41 69.73 21.83
C GLY A 652 -25.37 68.82 20.59
N LEU A 653 -26.25 67.82 20.51
CA LEU A 653 -26.40 66.96 19.33
C LEU A 653 -27.61 67.41 18.49
N LEU A 654 -27.53 67.13 17.19
CA LEU A 654 -28.53 67.53 16.20
C LEU A 654 -29.43 66.32 15.86
N ASP A 655 -30.74 66.41 16.11
CA ASP A 655 -31.68 65.35 15.75
C ASP A 655 -32.09 65.51 14.27
N VAL A 656 -31.70 64.54 13.44
CA VAL A 656 -32.02 64.49 12.00
C VAL A 656 -33.52 64.46 11.71
N ARG A 657 -34.38 64.13 12.67
CA ARG A 657 -35.85 64.14 12.50
C ARG A 657 -36.46 65.54 12.49
N ASP A 658 -35.73 66.54 13.00
CA ASP A 658 -36.19 67.93 13.10
C ASP A 658 -35.56 68.84 12.02
N ALA A 659 -34.82 68.26 11.06
CA ALA A 659 -34.21 69.01 9.97
C ALA A 659 -35.22 69.35 8.87
N LEU A 660 -35.33 70.65 8.54
CA LEU A 660 -36.16 71.17 7.46
C LEU A 660 -35.30 71.59 6.26
N LEU A 661 -35.52 70.95 5.10
CA LEU A 661 -34.87 71.32 3.85
C LEU A 661 -35.68 72.37 3.09
N LEU A 662 -35.07 73.51 2.78
CA LEU A 662 -35.65 74.56 1.94
C LEU A 662 -34.90 74.63 0.60
N ARG A 663 -35.64 74.36 -0.48
CA ARG A 663 -35.15 74.48 -1.87
C ARG A 663 -35.82 75.66 -2.58
N GLN A 664 -35.03 76.57 -3.14
CA GLN A 664 -35.56 77.73 -3.86
C GLN A 664 -35.64 77.45 -5.37
N ASN A 665 -36.82 77.12 -5.88
CA ASN A 665 -37.06 76.94 -7.32
C ASN A 665 -37.13 78.29 -8.04
N LEU A 666 -36.17 78.57 -8.95
CA LEU A 666 -36.32 79.63 -9.95
C LEU A 666 -36.79 79.00 -11.26
N GLY A 667 -38.09 79.14 -11.53
CA GLY A 667 -38.65 78.75 -12.83
C GLY A 667 -38.11 79.63 -13.95
N TYR A 668 -37.71 79.01 -15.05
CA TYR A 668 -38.34 79.13 -16.38
C TYR A 668 -37.80 78.06 -17.33
#